data_AF-A0AAE4E905-F1
#
_entry.id   AF-A0AAE4E905-F1
#
_cell.length_a   1.000
_cell.length_b   1.000
_cell.length_c   1.000
_cell.angle_alpha   90.00
_cell.angle_beta   90.00
_cell.angle_gamma   90.00
#
_symmetry.space_group_name_H-M   'P 1'
#
loop_
_entity.id
_entity.type
_entity.pdbx_description
1 polymer ?
#
loop_
_entity_poly.entity_id
_entity_poly.type
_entity_poly.pdbx_seq_one_letter_code
_entity_poly.pdbx_strand_id
1 'polypeptide(L)'
;MKTKLSWLCAVAMGMSALPATVANAAPDNAAATPAPTVPVVAQATDPVVTAAPGQTENVVPNQPTTGNTLPADNPVVGQVMPGVPGASAPVVAENTPSRDVKLTFAQIAPPPGSMVLRGINPNGGIEFGMRSDEVVSKAMLNLEYTPSPSLLPVQSQLKVYLNDELMDVLPVTKEQLGKKTLAQVPINPLFITDFNRVRLEFVGHYRDVCENPASSTLWLDVGRNSSLQMTYQPLALKNDLSAFPVPFFDPRDNRPLNLPMVFAGSPDVTEQLAASIVASWFGSRSGWRGQSFPVMYDKMPDKNAIVFATNTKRPAFLRDHPEVKAPTIEMISHPDNPYVKLLVIFGRDDKDLVQAAKGIAQGNILFRGNSVVVDEVKPLLARKPYDAPNWVRTDRAITFGELKTYEEQLQSTGLEPSPVSLSLNLPPDLYLLRTNGIDINLNYRYTAPATKDSSRMDISLNNQFLQSFSLTSSQETNRLMLRLPVLQGLLDGKTDVSIPALKLGAVNQLRFNFQYMNPMPGGSVENCITFQPVQNHVVIGDDSTIDFSKYYHFIAMPDLRAFANASFPFSRMADLSESIVVMPKAANEGQVTTLLDTMGTVGAQTGLPAINVTVTDDGSQIQNKDADIMVIGNIPDKLKDEKRVDLLVQAAQSWVNTPLRQTEFPSIMPDSGDRQANIRTTVSSTGPMAAIVGFQSPYNDQRSVIALLADSPRGYELLNTAMNDSGKRAAMFGSVSVIRESGVNSLRVGDVYYVGHLPWFERLWYALSNHPVLLAVLAALSVVLLAWVLWRLLRIISRRRLNPDHE
;
A
#
# COMPACT_ATOMS: atom_id res chain seq x y z
N MET A 1 -23.95 -62.68 -26.21
CA MET A 1 -23.79 -61.85 -25.01
C MET A 1 -22.53 -61.01 -25.14
N LYS A 2 -22.66 -59.83 -25.77
CA LYS A 2 -21.64 -58.78 -25.86
C LYS A 2 -21.95 -57.73 -24.78
N THR A 3 -20.96 -56.88 -24.49
CA THR A 3 -20.99 -55.71 -23.58
C THR A 3 -21.14 -55.98 -22.08
N LYS A 4 -20.05 -56.37 -21.40
CA LYS A 4 -19.64 -55.94 -20.04
C LYS A 4 -18.19 -56.38 -19.76
N LEU A 5 -17.20 -55.85 -20.47
CA LEU A 5 -15.79 -56.10 -20.16
C LEU A 5 -14.90 -54.96 -20.69
N SER A 6 -15.14 -53.71 -20.26
CA SER A 6 -14.29 -52.56 -20.65
C SER A 6 -14.06 -51.53 -19.54
N TRP A 7 -14.20 -51.90 -18.27
CA TRP A 7 -14.09 -50.96 -17.14
C TRP A 7 -12.97 -51.29 -16.14
N LEU A 8 -12.05 -52.22 -16.47
CA LEU A 8 -11.01 -52.69 -15.53
C LEU A 8 -9.55 -52.54 -16.03
N CYS A 9 -9.28 -51.83 -17.13
CA CYS A 9 -7.91 -51.65 -17.65
C CYS A 9 -7.41 -50.18 -17.72
N ALA A 10 -8.10 -49.21 -17.12
CA ALA A 10 -7.76 -47.79 -17.27
C ALA A 10 -7.02 -47.13 -16.07
N VAL A 11 -6.41 -47.89 -15.17
CA VAL A 11 -5.76 -47.32 -13.95
C VAL A 11 -4.26 -47.64 -13.85
N ALA A 12 -3.64 -48.32 -14.84
CA ALA A 12 -2.25 -48.77 -14.74
C ALA A 12 -1.26 -48.20 -15.77
N MET A 13 -1.65 -47.22 -16.61
CA MET A 13 -0.72 -46.59 -17.56
C MET A 13 -0.92 -45.08 -17.59
N GLY A 14 -0.05 -44.37 -16.88
CA GLY A 14 -0.05 -42.90 -16.86
C GLY A 14 1.09 -42.29 -16.05
N MET A 15 2.25 -42.96 -15.99
CA MET A 15 3.48 -42.40 -15.41
C MET A 15 4.70 -42.97 -16.15
N SER A 16 4.98 -42.39 -17.32
CA SER A 16 6.29 -42.51 -17.98
C SER A 16 6.34 -41.58 -19.20
N ALA A 17 6.83 -40.36 -18.99
CA ALA A 17 7.35 -39.53 -20.08
C ALA A 17 8.64 -38.87 -19.61
N LEU A 18 9.76 -39.53 -19.90
CA LEU A 18 11.09 -38.91 -19.93
C LEU A 18 11.23 -38.14 -21.26
N PRO A 19 11.97 -37.02 -21.30
CA PRO A 19 12.12 -36.21 -22.50
C PRO A 19 13.13 -36.84 -23.45
N ALA A 20 12.76 -36.98 -24.72
CA ALA A 20 13.67 -37.36 -25.80
C ALA A 20 14.37 -36.10 -26.35
N THR A 21 15.69 -36.08 -26.24
CA THR A 21 16.60 -35.22 -26.99
C THR A 21 16.62 -35.63 -28.46
N VAL A 22 16.44 -34.68 -29.39
CA VAL A 22 16.86 -34.86 -30.78
C VAL A 22 17.44 -33.57 -31.32
N ALA A 23 18.65 -33.69 -31.87
CA ALA A 23 19.44 -32.63 -32.50
C ALA A 23 19.38 -32.74 -34.03
N ASN A 24 19.46 -31.57 -34.67
CA ASN A 24 19.96 -31.21 -36.02
C ASN A 24 19.42 -31.91 -37.28
N ALA A 25 18.98 -31.10 -38.26
CA ALA A 25 19.72 -30.87 -39.52
C ALA A 25 19.11 -29.73 -40.37
N ALA A 26 19.98 -28.96 -41.03
CA ALA A 26 19.69 -27.97 -42.08
C ALA A 26 19.34 -28.65 -43.43
N PRO A 27 18.93 -27.89 -44.46
CA PRO A 27 19.92 -27.59 -45.50
C PRO A 27 19.81 -26.19 -46.17
N ASP A 28 21.00 -25.68 -46.48
CA ASP A 28 21.53 -25.06 -47.72
C ASP A 28 20.88 -23.89 -48.49
N ASN A 29 21.82 -23.01 -48.87
CA ASN A 29 21.76 -21.78 -49.67
C ASN A 29 21.51 -22.02 -51.18
N ALA A 30 20.96 -21.03 -51.89
CA ALA A 30 21.73 -20.13 -52.79
C ALA A 30 20.88 -19.39 -53.87
N ALA A 31 21.20 -18.10 -54.01
CA ALA A 31 21.37 -17.31 -55.24
C ALA A 31 20.22 -16.51 -55.90
N ALA A 32 20.52 -15.20 -56.02
CA ALA A 32 20.39 -14.31 -57.20
C ALA A 32 19.17 -13.36 -57.36
N THR A 33 19.45 -12.07 -57.13
CA THR A 33 18.89 -10.81 -57.70
C THR A 33 18.59 -10.86 -59.21
N PRO A 34 17.70 -10.00 -59.79
CA PRO A 34 17.83 -8.52 -59.77
C PRO A 34 16.54 -7.68 -59.68
N ALA A 35 16.74 -6.37 -59.41
CA ALA A 35 15.76 -5.27 -59.56
C ALA A 35 15.34 -5.09 -61.04
N PRO A 36 14.23 -4.38 -61.40
CA PRO A 36 14.22 -2.91 -61.31
C PRO A 36 12.83 -2.21 -61.18
N THR A 37 12.91 -0.87 -61.19
CA THR A 37 11.95 0.13 -61.71
C THR A 37 10.79 0.66 -60.85
N VAL A 38 10.93 1.97 -60.60
CA VAL A 38 10.02 3.03 -60.16
C VAL A 38 8.78 3.16 -61.07
N PRO A 39 7.65 3.68 -60.55
CA PRO A 39 7.02 4.81 -61.24
C PRO A 39 6.70 5.99 -60.30
N VAL A 40 6.90 7.19 -60.85
CA VAL A 40 6.57 8.51 -60.31
C VAL A 40 5.22 8.95 -60.90
N VAL A 41 4.56 9.87 -60.19
CA VAL A 41 3.47 10.80 -60.57
C VAL A 41 2.04 10.40 -60.19
N ALA A 42 1.46 11.14 -59.24
CA ALA A 42 0.23 11.91 -59.45
C ALA A 42 0.09 13.02 -58.39
N GLN A 43 -0.13 14.25 -58.85
CA GLN A 43 -0.40 15.47 -58.09
C GLN A 43 -1.87 15.51 -57.62
N ALA A 44 -2.13 16.17 -56.50
CA ALA A 44 -3.46 16.68 -56.14
C ALA A 44 -3.34 18.14 -55.67
N THR A 45 -3.96 19.02 -56.47
CA THR A 45 -4.21 20.46 -56.28
C THR A 45 -5.45 20.67 -55.39
N ASP A 46 -5.33 21.45 -54.30
CA ASP A 46 -6.03 22.73 -54.01
C ASP A 46 -6.99 22.59 -52.80
N PRO A 47 -7.42 23.68 -52.12
CA PRO A 47 -6.62 24.64 -51.34
C PRO A 47 -7.21 24.87 -49.91
N VAL A 48 -6.42 25.42 -48.97
CA VAL A 48 -6.96 25.98 -47.72
C VAL A 48 -6.68 27.47 -47.64
N VAL A 49 -7.77 28.21 -47.54
CA VAL A 49 -7.89 29.68 -47.52
C VAL A 49 -7.19 30.27 -46.30
N THR A 50 -6.26 31.20 -46.52
CA THR A 50 -5.69 32.06 -45.49
C THR A 50 -6.32 33.45 -45.60
N ALA A 51 -6.86 33.97 -44.50
CA ALA A 51 -7.43 35.31 -44.42
C ALA A 51 -6.33 36.38 -44.26
N ALA A 52 -6.43 37.45 -45.04
CA ALA A 52 -5.56 38.62 -44.98
C ALA A 52 -5.97 39.59 -43.85
N PRO A 53 -5.01 40.28 -43.19
CA PRO A 53 -5.31 41.48 -42.42
C PRO A 53 -5.06 42.72 -43.28
N GLY A 54 -6.08 43.59 -43.37
CA GLY A 54 -5.99 44.90 -44.00
C GLY A 54 -5.67 46.02 -43.00
N GLN A 55 -5.18 47.10 -43.61
CA GLN A 55 -5.23 48.51 -43.20
C GLN A 55 -4.24 49.02 -42.13
N THR A 56 -3.23 49.70 -42.68
CA THR A 56 -2.44 50.78 -42.10
C THR A 56 -3.27 52.05 -41.95
N GLU A 57 -3.30 52.64 -40.75
CA GLU A 57 -3.72 54.03 -40.56
C GLU A 57 -2.60 54.81 -39.86
N ASN A 58 -2.24 55.94 -40.48
CA ASN A 58 -1.18 56.86 -40.12
C ASN A 58 -1.57 57.69 -38.89
N VAL A 59 -0.63 57.88 -37.95
CA VAL A 59 -0.71 58.96 -36.96
C VAL A 59 0.55 59.83 -37.08
N VAL A 60 0.32 61.11 -37.38
CA VAL A 60 1.32 62.19 -37.46
C VAL A 60 1.67 62.66 -36.04
N PRO A 61 2.94 62.96 -35.70
CA PRO A 61 3.33 63.39 -34.37
C PRO A 61 3.15 64.90 -34.19
N ASN A 62 2.60 65.32 -33.03
CA ASN A 62 2.54 66.72 -32.62
C ASN A 62 3.74 67.05 -31.70
N GLN A 63 4.42 68.16 -32.01
CA GLN A 63 5.67 68.63 -31.40
C GLN A 63 5.45 69.27 -30.01
N PRO A 64 6.45 69.27 -29.09
CA PRO A 64 6.29 69.69 -27.70
C PRO A 64 6.73 71.15 -27.43
N THR A 65 6.18 71.77 -26.38
CA THR A 65 6.70 73.02 -25.79
C THR A 65 7.36 72.77 -24.43
N THR A 66 8.69 72.80 -24.46
CA THR A 66 9.68 73.39 -23.51
C THR A 66 9.38 73.46 -22.00
N GLY A 67 10.27 72.82 -21.22
CA GLY A 67 10.48 73.11 -19.79
C GLY A 67 11.56 72.27 -19.09
N ASN A 68 12.84 72.56 -19.39
CA ASN A 68 14.06 72.39 -18.57
C ASN A 68 14.55 71.02 -18.01
N THR A 69 15.63 70.56 -18.65
CA THR A 69 16.96 70.13 -18.12
C THR A 69 17.12 68.85 -17.30
N LEU A 70 17.77 67.84 -17.91
CA LEU A 70 18.95 67.06 -17.45
C LEU A 70 19.52 66.25 -18.65
N PRO A 71 20.82 65.90 -18.68
CA PRO A 71 21.54 65.54 -19.91
C PRO A 71 21.19 64.16 -20.46
N ALA A 72 21.42 64.00 -21.77
CA ALA A 72 21.18 62.80 -22.54
C ALA A 72 21.95 61.59 -21.99
N ASP A 73 21.23 60.53 -21.68
CA ASP A 73 21.75 59.16 -21.70
C ASP A 73 20.80 58.29 -22.52
N ASN A 74 21.39 57.50 -23.42
CA ASN A 74 20.70 56.65 -24.39
C ASN A 74 19.64 55.76 -23.74
N PRO A 75 18.47 55.52 -24.36
CA PRO A 75 17.56 54.48 -23.88
C PRO A 75 18.19 53.12 -24.16
N VAL A 76 18.83 52.54 -23.13
CA VAL A 76 19.21 51.13 -23.13
C VAL A 76 17.91 50.33 -23.03
N VAL A 77 17.41 49.86 -24.17
CA VAL A 77 16.38 48.82 -24.20
C VAL A 77 17.02 47.54 -23.66
N GLY A 78 16.47 47.01 -22.56
CA GLY A 78 16.87 45.71 -22.00
C GLY A 78 17.78 45.75 -20.77
N GLN A 79 17.59 46.67 -19.83
CA GLN A 79 18.10 46.44 -18.47
C GLN A 79 17.18 45.46 -17.74
N VAL A 80 17.67 44.24 -17.53
CA VAL A 80 17.07 43.29 -16.57
C VAL A 80 17.22 43.90 -15.19
N MET A 81 16.11 44.41 -14.64
CA MET A 81 16.09 44.88 -13.26
C MET A 81 16.31 43.66 -12.35
N PRO A 82 17.19 43.75 -11.33
CA PRO A 82 17.29 42.69 -10.32
C PRO A 82 15.90 42.44 -9.73
N GLY A 83 15.44 41.18 -9.76
CA GLY A 83 14.17 40.81 -9.12
C GLY A 83 14.21 41.27 -7.65
N VAL A 84 13.23 42.08 -7.25
CA VAL A 84 13.14 42.56 -5.86
C VAL A 84 12.85 41.35 -4.95
N PRO A 85 13.70 41.05 -3.95
CA PRO A 85 13.44 39.97 -3.02
C PRO A 85 12.11 40.22 -2.29
N GLY A 86 11.13 39.35 -2.50
CA GLY A 86 9.82 39.43 -1.82
C GLY A 86 8.72 40.22 -2.53
N ALA A 87 8.92 40.69 -3.77
CA ALA A 87 7.86 41.35 -4.56
C ALA A 87 6.67 40.43 -4.94
N SER A 88 6.71 39.18 -4.50
CA SER A 88 5.67 38.18 -4.70
C SER A 88 5.57 37.25 -3.49
N ALA A 89 5.80 37.74 -2.26
CA ALA A 89 5.50 36.95 -1.08
C ALA A 89 3.98 37.00 -0.80
N PRO A 90 3.33 35.88 -0.41
CA PRO A 90 1.92 35.92 0.01
C PRO A 90 1.74 36.91 1.16
N VAL A 91 0.57 37.58 1.20
CA VAL A 91 0.24 38.50 2.30
C VAL A 91 0.21 37.71 3.60
N VAL A 92 1.28 37.82 4.39
CA VAL A 92 1.40 37.19 5.71
C VAL A 92 0.49 37.96 6.66
N ALA A 93 -0.52 37.29 7.22
CA ALA A 93 -1.33 37.88 8.28
C ALA A 93 -0.47 38.05 9.54
N GLU A 94 -0.29 39.31 9.98
CA GLU A 94 0.39 39.60 11.24
C GLU A 94 -0.44 39.03 12.41
N ASN A 95 0.21 38.27 13.29
CA ASN A 95 -0.36 37.57 14.47
C ASN A 95 -1.05 36.21 14.23
N THR A 96 -0.92 35.60 13.05
CA THR A 96 -1.33 34.20 12.86
C THR A 96 -0.28 33.24 13.44
N PRO A 97 -0.66 32.18 14.20
CA PRO A 97 0.27 31.17 14.69
C PRO A 97 1.08 30.59 13.53
N SER A 98 2.40 30.49 13.68
CA SER A 98 3.27 29.89 12.66
C SER A 98 4.01 28.70 13.24
N ARG A 99 4.22 27.67 12.41
CA ARG A 99 5.07 26.52 12.76
C ARG A 99 6.15 26.31 11.73
N ASP A 100 7.39 26.19 12.19
CA ASP A 100 8.52 25.84 11.34
C ASP A 100 8.63 24.32 11.21
N VAL A 101 8.81 23.87 9.97
CA VAL A 101 8.90 22.46 9.61
C VAL A 101 10.14 22.26 8.75
N LYS A 102 10.96 21.28 9.14
CA LYS A 102 12.12 20.86 8.39
C LYS A 102 11.89 19.46 7.83
N LEU A 103 11.67 19.37 6.52
CA LEU A 103 11.57 18.10 5.82
C LEU A 103 12.96 17.69 5.31
N THR A 104 13.52 16.63 5.88
CA THR A 104 14.86 16.14 5.48
C THR A 104 14.74 15.19 4.29
N PHE A 105 15.72 15.19 3.38
CA PHE A 105 15.74 14.27 2.24
C PHE A 105 15.75 12.80 2.69
N ALA A 106 16.35 12.50 3.85
CA ALA A 106 16.24 11.19 4.48
C ALA A 106 14.79 10.71 4.73
N GLN A 107 13.83 11.63 4.84
CA GLN A 107 12.41 11.33 5.07
C GLN A 107 11.55 11.43 3.80
N ILE A 108 11.86 12.38 2.90
CA ILE A 108 10.99 12.71 1.77
C ILE A 108 11.56 12.35 0.39
N ALA A 109 12.85 12.02 0.29
CA ALA A 109 13.43 11.52 -0.95
C ALA A 109 13.31 9.99 -1.01
N PRO A 110 13.25 9.39 -2.22
CA PRO A 110 13.25 7.94 -2.38
C PRO A 110 14.39 7.28 -1.59
N PRO A 111 14.18 6.14 -0.91
CA PRO A 111 15.24 5.43 -0.19
C PRO A 111 16.44 5.18 -1.12
N PRO A 112 17.69 5.50 -0.71
CA PRO A 112 18.17 5.73 0.67
C PRO A 112 18.10 7.17 1.19
N GLY A 113 17.42 8.09 0.49
CA GLY A 113 17.33 9.50 0.86
C GLY A 113 18.48 10.36 0.31
N SER A 114 19.36 9.79 -0.51
CA SER A 114 20.34 10.49 -1.34
C SER A 114 20.10 10.13 -2.80
N MET A 115 20.51 11.00 -3.72
CA MET A 115 20.31 10.78 -5.15
C MET A 115 21.57 11.14 -5.94
N VAL A 116 21.95 10.27 -6.87
CA VAL A 116 23.07 10.50 -7.78
C VAL A 116 22.50 10.86 -9.13
N LEU A 117 22.64 12.13 -9.50
CA LEU A 117 22.27 12.63 -10.81
C LEU A 117 23.40 12.29 -11.79
N ARG A 118 23.07 11.74 -12.96
CA ARG A 118 24.05 11.30 -13.97
C ARG A 118 23.70 11.91 -15.32
N GLY A 119 24.63 11.93 -16.27
CA GLY A 119 24.33 12.45 -17.62
C GLY A 119 23.14 11.76 -18.32
N ILE A 120 22.99 10.43 -18.15
CA ILE A 120 21.86 9.65 -18.68
C ILE A 120 20.58 9.70 -17.83
N ASN A 121 20.69 10.10 -16.57
CA ASN A 121 19.57 10.30 -15.66
C ASN A 121 19.80 11.59 -14.86
N PRO A 122 19.63 12.75 -15.49
CA PRO A 122 20.01 14.04 -14.90
C PRO A 122 19.00 14.53 -13.87
N ASN A 123 17.82 13.91 -13.81
CA ASN A 123 16.71 14.36 -12.98
C ASN A 123 16.67 13.58 -11.67
N GLY A 124 16.54 14.31 -10.57
CA GLY A 124 16.14 13.80 -9.27
C GLY A 124 15.12 14.74 -8.66
N GLY A 125 14.49 14.33 -7.56
CA GLY A 125 13.54 15.22 -6.92
C GLY A 125 12.91 14.65 -5.68
N ILE A 126 12.17 15.52 -5.02
CA ILE A 126 11.36 15.22 -3.84
C ILE A 126 9.95 15.73 -4.07
N GLU A 127 9.00 15.10 -3.41
CA GLU A 127 7.60 15.46 -3.48
C GLU A 127 7.10 15.74 -2.07
N PHE A 128 6.23 16.75 -1.93
CA PHE A 128 5.60 17.07 -0.66
C PHE A 128 4.19 17.61 -0.88
N GLY A 129 3.27 17.21 -0.01
CA GLY A 129 1.91 17.73 0.01
C GLY A 129 1.75 18.90 0.97
N MET A 130 0.77 19.74 0.71
CA MET A 130 0.32 20.80 1.60
C MET A 130 -1.13 20.53 2.02
N ARG A 131 -1.45 20.77 3.30
CA ARG A 131 -2.82 20.71 3.76
C ARG A 131 -3.61 21.91 3.26
N SER A 132 -4.88 21.70 2.98
CA SER A 132 -5.81 22.71 2.47
C SER A 132 -6.17 23.79 3.50
N ASP A 133 -5.92 23.52 4.78
CA ASP A 133 -6.14 24.41 5.92
C ASP A 133 -4.87 25.16 6.35
N GLU A 134 -3.78 25.06 5.59
CA GLU A 134 -2.51 25.72 5.86
C GLU A 134 -1.96 26.40 4.60
N VAL A 135 -1.13 27.43 4.79
CA VAL A 135 -0.35 28.08 3.73
C VAL A 135 1.10 28.18 4.13
N VAL A 136 2.01 28.05 3.17
CA VAL A 136 3.44 28.28 3.39
C VAL A 136 3.74 29.77 3.22
N SER A 137 4.28 30.38 4.28
CA SER A 137 4.67 31.80 4.28
C SER A 137 6.12 32.01 3.85
N LYS A 138 6.99 31.03 4.13
CA LYS A 138 8.42 31.03 3.77
C LYS A 138 8.87 29.61 3.45
N ALA A 139 9.74 29.45 2.46
CA ALA A 139 10.35 28.17 2.11
C ALA A 139 11.82 28.35 1.70
N MET A 140 12.68 27.44 2.16
CA MET A 140 14.12 27.44 1.92
C MET A 140 14.63 26.02 1.69
N LEU A 141 15.20 25.75 0.52
CA LEU A 141 15.82 24.49 0.20
C LEU A 141 17.31 24.54 0.57
N ASN A 142 17.73 23.70 1.51
CA ASN A 142 19.12 23.54 1.91
C ASN A 142 19.66 22.28 1.23
N LEU A 143 20.60 22.43 0.31
CA LEU A 143 21.22 21.34 -0.43
C LEU A 143 22.62 21.04 0.10
N GLU A 144 22.91 19.78 0.36
CA GLU A 144 24.28 19.25 0.46
C GLU A 144 24.54 18.44 -0.80
N TYR A 145 25.51 18.83 -1.63
CA TYR A 145 25.85 18.09 -2.85
C TYR A 145 27.35 18.03 -3.12
N THR A 146 27.79 17.03 -3.87
CA THR A 146 29.18 16.82 -4.29
C THR A 146 29.22 16.65 -5.82
N PRO A 147 29.81 17.62 -6.56
CA PRO A 147 30.02 17.49 -7.99
C PRO A 147 31.24 16.60 -8.29
N SER A 148 31.20 15.88 -9.40
CA SER A 148 32.35 15.09 -9.89
C SER A 148 33.60 15.96 -10.10
N PRO A 149 34.80 15.48 -9.75
CA PRO A 149 36.04 16.24 -9.93
C PRO A 149 36.42 16.47 -11.40
N SER A 150 35.78 15.76 -12.33
CA SER A 150 36.03 15.85 -13.76
C SER A 150 35.09 16.82 -14.49
N LEU A 151 34.20 17.52 -13.77
CA LEU A 151 33.30 18.49 -14.40
C LEU A 151 34.02 19.78 -14.77
N LEU A 152 33.56 20.39 -15.87
CA LEU A 152 33.95 21.72 -16.29
C LEU A 152 33.21 22.77 -15.44
N PRO A 153 33.93 23.62 -14.68
CA PRO A 153 33.32 24.68 -13.91
C PRO A 153 32.55 25.67 -14.78
N VAL A 154 31.53 26.32 -14.21
CA VAL A 154 30.64 27.31 -14.85
C VAL A 154 29.72 26.71 -15.92
N GLN A 155 30.22 25.82 -16.78
CA GLN A 155 29.39 25.11 -17.77
C GLN A 155 28.49 24.06 -17.10
N SER A 156 29.03 23.34 -16.12
CA SER A 156 28.24 22.39 -15.34
C SER A 156 27.40 23.11 -14.29
N GLN A 157 26.11 22.79 -14.23
CA GLN A 157 25.15 23.45 -13.35
C GLN A 157 24.10 22.48 -12.81
N LEU A 158 23.56 22.81 -11.64
CA LEU A 158 22.40 22.17 -11.04
C LEU A 158 21.23 23.15 -11.07
N LYS A 159 20.18 22.83 -11.82
CA LYS A 159 18.95 23.62 -11.84
C LYS A 159 17.97 23.09 -10.79
N VAL A 160 17.29 24.00 -10.11
CA VAL A 160 16.26 23.69 -9.12
C VAL A 160 14.92 24.20 -9.61
N TYR A 161 13.97 23.30 -9.76
CA TYR A 161 12.59 23.59 -10.15
C TYR A 161 11.63 23.30 -9.01
N LEU A 162 10.57 24.11 -8.88
CA LEU A 162 9.38 23.82 -8.08
C LEU A 162 8.19 23.81 -9.02
N ASN A 163 7.50 22.68 -9.16
CA ASN A 163 6.31 22.55 -10.03
C ASN A 163 6.58 23.07 -11.45
N ASP A 164 7.72 22.67 -12.01
CA ASP A 164 8.25 23.07 -13.33
C ASP A 164 8.65 24.54 -13.49
N GLU A 165 8.51 25.36 -12.45
CA GLU A 165 9.04 26.72 -12.39
C GLU A 165 10.48 26.73 -11.91
N LEU A 166 11.37 27.41 -12.65
CA LEU A 166 12.80 27.49 -12.31
C LEU A 166 13.00 28.42 -11.11
N MET A 167 13.42 27.86 -9.98
CA MET A 167 13.68 28.61 -8.76
C MET A 167 15.09 29.21 -8.75
N ASP A 168 16.09 28.41 -9.11
CA ASP A 168 17.49 28.85 -9.13
C ASP A 168 18.37 27.94 -10.00
N VAL A 169 19.55 28.44 -10.38
CA VAL A 169 20.57 27.71 -11.14
C VAL A 169 21.91 27.84 -10.40
N LEU A 170 22.43 26.70 -9.94
CA LEU A 170 23.66 26.61 -9.16
C LEU A 170 24.82 26.18 -10.07
N PRO A 171 25.71 27.11 -10.52
CA PRO A 171 26.88 26.74 -11.30
C PRO A 171 27.92 26.02 -10.42
N VAL A 172 28.55 24.99 -10.97
CA VAL A 172 29.65 24.28 -10.31
C VAL A 172 30.92 25.12 -10.43
N THR A 173 31.59 25.40 -9.31
CA THR A 173 32.86 26.14 -9.28
C THR A 173 34.05 25.20 -9.10
N LYS A 174 35.26 25.70 -9.41
CA LYS A 174 36.49 24.89 -9.38
C LYS A 174 36.81 24.38 -7.97
N GLU A 175 36.47 25.15 -6.95
CA GLU A 175 36.75 24.86 -5.54
C GLU A 175 35.85 23.74 -5.00
N GLN A 176 34.68 23.54 -5.60
CA GLN A 176 33.65 22.56 -5.23
C GLN A 176 33.91 21.16 -5.80
N LEU A 177 34.69 21.05 -6.88
CA LEU A 177 34.99 19.79 -7.57
C LEU A 177 35.49 18.70 -6.61
N GLY A 178 34.76 17.59 -6.52
CA GLY A 178 35.06 16.46 -5.64
C GLY A 178 34.89 16.74 -4.14
N LYS A 179 34.32 17.89 -3.74
CA LYS A 179 34.12 18.28 -2.35
C LYS A 179 32.64 18.47 -2.03
N LYS A 180 32.29 18.18 -0.77
CA LYS A 180 30.97 18.48 -0.23
C LYS A 180 30.72 19.99 -0.22
N THR A 181 29.61 20.39 -0.82
CA THR A 181 29.19 21.78 -0.99
C THR A 181 27.81 21.96 -0.39
N LEU A 182 27.58 23.12 0.24
CA LEU A 182 26.27 23.50 0.77
C LEU A 182 25.73 24.68 -0.03
N ALA A 183 24.44 24.64 -0.37
CA ALA A 183 23.72 25.74 -0.99
C ALA A 183 22.37 25.96 -0.32
N GLN A 184 21.93 27.21 -0.30
CA GLN A 184 20.59 27.60 0.16
C GLN A 184 19.87 28.26 -1.00
N VAL A 185 18.74 27.67 -1.39
CA VAL A 185 17.92 28.13 -2.49
C VAL A 185 16.59 28.63 -1.92
N PRO A 186 16.29 29.93 -2.00
CA PRO A 186 15.00 30.45 -1.58
C PRO A 186 13.92 29.89 -2.51
N ILE A 187 12.89 29.29 -1.92
CA ILE A 187 11.75 28.75 -2.67
C ILE A 187 10.61 29.73 -2.54
N ASN A 188 10.09 30.24 -3.66
CA ASN A 188 8.99 31.18 -3.64
C ASN A 188 7.68 30.45 -3.24
N PRO A 189 7.05 30.79 -2.10
CA PRO A 189 5.87 30.08 -1.64
C PRO A 189 4.64 30.22 -2.54
N LEU A 190 4.59 31.21 -3.45
CA LEU A 190 3.46 31.35 -4.38
C LEU A 190 3.32 30.20 -5.37
N PHE A 191 4.43 29.53 -5.70
CA PHE A 191 4.40 28.36 -6.59
C PHE A 191 4.09 27.07 -5.83
N ILE A 192 3.90 27.13 -4.50
CA ILE A 192 3.50 25.98 -3.69
C ILE A 192 1.99 25.78 -3.84
N THR A 193 1.64 24.67 -4.48
CA THR A 193 0.27 24.20 -4.68
C THR A 193 -0.07 23.07 -3.70
N ASP A 194 -1.17 22.36 -3.92
CA ASP A 194 -1.60 21.23 -3.08
C ASP A 194 -0.58 20.08 -3.04
N PHE A 195 -0.08 19.69 -4.22
CA PHE A 195 0.99 18.71 -4.39
C PHE A 195 2.16 19.40 -5.06
N ASN A 196 3.36 19.20 -4.52
CA ASN A 196 4.54 19.92 -4.94
C ASN A 196 5.68 18.98 -5.27
N ARG A 197 6.36 19.25 -6.37
CA ARG A 197 7.57 18.54 -6.77
C ARG A 197 8.74 19.52 -6.87
N VAL A 198 9.77 19.28 -6.06
CA VAL A 198 11.07 19.92 -6.25
C VAL A 198 11.89 19.01 -7.16
N ARG A 199 12.17 19.47 -8.38
CA ARG A 199 12.97 18.73 -9.36
C ARG A 199 14.37 19.35 -9.45
N LEU A 200 15.38 18.53 -9.24
CA LEU A 200 16.78 18.83 -9.42
C LEU A 200 17.20 18.29 -10.79
N GLU A 201 17.73 19.16 -11.65
CA GLU A 201 18.19 18.78 -12.98
C GLU A 201 19.68 19.09 -13.11
N PHE A 202 20.48 18.04 -13.27
CA PHE A 202 21.90 18.12 -13.48
C PHE A 202 22.22 18.32 -14.96
N VAL A 203 22.90 19.42 -15.28
CA VAL A 203 23.50 19.65 -16.59
C VAL A 203 25.01 19.58 -16.41
N GLY A 204 25.60 18.45 -16.78
CA GLY A 204 27.02 18.18 -16.58
C GLY A 204 27.80 18.17 -17.87
N HIS A 205 28.95 18.84 -17.86
CA HIS A 205 29.95 18.81 -18.93
C HIS A 205 31.31 18.43 -18.34
N TYR A 206 32.04 17.52 -18.97
CA TYR A 206 33.40 17.09 -18.61
C TYR A 206 34.43 17.38 -19.72
N ARG A 207 33.98 17.72 -20.93
CA ARG A 207 34.82 18.09 -22.09
C ARG A 207 34.08 19.11 -22.97
N ASP A 208 34.81 20.01 -23.61
CA ASP A 208 34.19 21.05 -24.43
C ASP A 208 33.53 20.53 -25.72
N VAL A 209 33.94 19.36 -26.22
CA VAL A 209 33.45 18.77 -27.48
C VAL A 209 33.39 17.24 -27.37
N CYS A 210 32.40 16.63 -28.03
CA CYS A 210 32.25 15.18 -28.19
C CYS A 210 32.10 14.43 -26.86
N GLU A 211 31.16 14.88 -26.04
CA GLU A 211 30.85 14.26 -24.76
C GLU A 211 30.03 12.99 -24.95
N ASN A 212 30.35 11.97 -24.15
CA ASN A 212 29.45 10.83 -23.99
C ASN A 212 28.56 11.08 -22.75
N PRO A 213 27.23 11.24 -22.90
CA PRO A 213 26.33 11.46 -21.77
C PRO A 213 26.29 10.27 -20.79
N ALA A 214 26.67 9.07 -21.22
CA ALA A 214 26.81 7.88 -20.36
C ALA A 214 28.18 7.77 -19.67
N SER A 215 29.06 8.77 -19.79
CA SER A 215 30.35 8.76 -19.12
C SER A 215 30.18 8.63 -17.60
N SER A 216 30.92 7.72 -16.98
CA SER A 216 30.94 7.55 -15.53
C SER A 216 31.50 8.76 -14.78
N THR A 217 32.11 9.71 -15.49
CA THR A 217 32.60 10.99 -14.95
C THR A 217 31.50 12.04 -14.77
N LEU A 218 30.34 11.88 -15.42
CA LEU A 218 29.21 12.80 -15.34
C LEU A 218 28.29 12.42 -14.18
N TRP A 219 28.61 12.91 -12.99
CA TRP A 219 27.78 12.70 -11.81
C TRP A 219 27.78 13.90 -10.86
N LEU A 220 26.66 14.04 -10.14
CA LEU A 220 26.47 14.95 -9.02
C LEU A 220 25.69 14.20 -7.93
N ASP A 221 26.29 14.06 -6.74
CA ASP A 221 25.69 13.35 -5.61
C ASP A 221 25.01 14.35 -4.67
N VAL A 222 23.70 14.25 -4.51
CA VAL A 222 22.91 15.04 -3.56
C VAL A 222 22.73 14.24 -2.27
N GLY A 223 23.33 14.75 -1.21
CA GLY A 223 23.42 14.10 0.09
C GLY A 223 22.11 14.12 0.87
N ARG A 224 21.94 13.09 1.71
CA ARG A 224 20.77 12.88 2.58
C ARG A 224 20.52 13.96 3.65
N ASN A 225 21.53 14.78 3.92
CA ASN A 225 21.45 15.89 4.88
C ASN A 225 20.74 17.13 4.31
N SER A 226 20.45 17.13 3.01
CA SER A 226 19.63 18.15 2.36
C SER A 226 18.25 18.22 3.02
N SER A 227 17.65 19.41 3.07
CA SER A 227 16.35 19.62 3.70
C SER A 227 15.59 20.82 3.14
N LEU A 228 14.27 20.68 3.06
CA LEU A 228 13.34 21.76 2.77
C LEU A 228 12.80 22.31 4.10
N GLN A 229 13.11 23.56 4.41
CA GLN A 229 12.60 24.27 5.57
C GLN A 229 11.42 25.14 5.14
N MET A 230 10.30 25.04 5.85
CA MET A 230 9.07 25.78 5.54
C MET A 230 8.43 26.32 6.82
N THR A 231 7.83 27.50 6.72
CA THR A 231 7.03 28.10 7.79
C THR A 231 5.56 28.06 7.39
N TYR A 232 4.77 27.22 8.06
CA TYR A 232 3.34 27.08 7.82
C TYR A 232 2.53 28.04 8.70
N GLN A 233 1.42 28.54 8.15
CA GLN A 233 0.40 29.30 8.86
C GLN A 233 -0.97 28.67 8.62
N PRO A 234 -1.78 28.40 9.66
CA PRO A 234 -3.13 27.88 9.51
C PRO A 234 -4.06 28.96 8.96
N LEU A 235 -5.07 28.51 8.23
CA LEU A 235 -6.12 29.35 7.66
C LEU A 235 -7.38 29.26 8.54
N ALA A 236 -7.99 30.42 8.80
CA ALA A 236 -9.29 30.48 9.46
C ALA A 236 -10.39 30.06 8.45
N LEU A 237 -10.68 28.76 8.41
CA LEU A 237 -11.70 28.20 7.53
C LEU A 237 -13.10 28.72 7.89
N LYS A 238 -13.99 28.85 6.91
CA LYS A 238 -15.42 29.03 7.18
C LYS A 238 -16.03 27.70 7.65
N ASN A 239 -17.10 27.77 8.44
CA ASN A 239 -17.87 26.58 8.79
C ASN A 239 -18.69 26.17 7.57
N ASP A 240 -18.14 25.29 6.74
CA ASP A 240 -18.82 24.74 5.56
C ASP A 240 -18.41 23.28 5.34
N LEU A 241 -19.41 22.40 5.36
CA LEU A 241 -19.25 20.97 5.15
C LEU A 241 -19.03 20.62 3.66
N SER A 242 -19.15 21.57 2.73
CA SER A 242 -18.88 21.33 1.29
C SER A 242 -17.48 20.81 0.99
N ALA A 243 -16.50 21.14 1.84
CA ALA A 243 -15.11 20.65 1.74
C ALA A 243 -14.83 19.40 2.61
N PHE A 244 -15.85 18.84 3.28
CA PHE A 244 -15.69 17.65 4.12
C PHE A 244 -15.08 16.50 3.32
N PRO A 245 -14.03 15.82 3.82
CA PRO A 245 -13.56 15.75 5.21
C PRO A 245 -12.54 16.80 5.68
N VAL A 246 -12.16 17.79 4.89
CA VAL A 246 -11.25 18.86 5.33
C VAL A 246 -11.97 19.73 6.38
N PRO A 247 -11.34 20.10 7.51
CA PRO A 247 -9.92 19.92 7.88
C PRO A 247 -9.61 18.67 8.75
N PHE A 248 -10.59 17.81 9.01
CA PHE A 248 -10.44 16.63 9.87
C PHE A 248 -9.56 15.55 9.24
N PHE A 249 -9.67 15.35 7.93
CA PHE A 249 -8.77 14.52 7.13
C PHE A 249 -8.49 15.21 5.81
N ASP A 250 -7.20 15.31 5.46
CA ASP A 250 -6.76 15.83 4.17
C ASP A 250 -5.95 14.73 3.45
N PRO A 251 -6.37 14.28 2.26
CA PRO A 251 -5.64 13.26 1.50
C PRO A 251 -4.23 13.70 1.08
N ARG A 252 -3.94 15.01 1.12
CA ARG A 252 -2.64 15.62 0.79
C ARG A 252 -1.64 15.58 1.96
N ASP A 253 -2.10 15.31 3.18
CA ASP A 253 -1.22 15.13 4.35
C ASP A 253 -0.70 13.69 4.39
N ASN A 254 0.63 13.52 4.35
CA ASN A 254 1.26 12.20 4.38
C ASN A 254 1.57 11.70 5.80
N ARG A 255 1.22 12.47 6.83
CA ARG A 255 1.42 12.06 8.24
C ARG A 255 0.32 11.12 8.73
N PRO A 256 0.55 10.37 9.83
CA PRO A 256 -0.50 9.62 10.50
C PRO A 256 -1.65 10.54 10.92
N LEU A 257 -2.88 10.09 10.73
CA LEU A 257 -4.08 10.82 11.14
C LEU A 257 -4.17 10.80 12.68
N ASN A 258 -4.24 11.97 13.33
CA ASN A 258 -4.51 12.06 14.76
C ASN A 258 -5.75 12.94 14.98
N LEU A 259 -6.88 12.30 15.26
CA LEU A 259 -8.19 12.95 15.29
C LEU A 259 -8.92 12.63 16.60
N PRO A 260 -8.85 13.51 17.61
CA PRO A 260 -9.52 13.29 18.88
C PRO A 260 -11.04 13.11 18.73
N MET A 261 -11.60 12.20 19.52
CA MET A 261 -13.04 11.96 19.61
C MET A 261 -13.53 12.30 21.03
N VAL A 262 -14.45 13.24 21.12
CA VAL A 262 -14.93 13.81 22.39
C VAL A 262 -16.34 13.32 22.69
N PHE A 263 -16.56 12.89 23.93
CA PHE A 263 -17.86 12.49 24.47
C PHE A 263 -18.18 13.28 25.73
N ALA A 264 -19.46 13.35 26.11
CA ALA A 264 -19.89 13.98 27.36
C ALA A 264 -19.43 13.22 28.62
N GLY A 265 -19.11 11.94 28.50
CA GLY A 265 -18.69 11.03 29.58
C GLY A 265 -18.33 9.66 29.01
N SER A 266 -18.32 8.62 29.85
CA SER A 266 -18.16 7.23 29.37
C SER A 266 -19.30 6.89 28.40
N PRO A 267 -19.02 6.63 27.11
CA PRO A 267 -20.06 6.42 26.11
C PRO A 267 -20.73 5.07 26.32
N ASP A 268 -22.02 4.99 26.03
CA ASP A 268 -22.72 3.71 26.00
C ASP A 268 -22.42 2.90 24.72
N VAL A 269 -22.95 1.68 24.65
CA VAL A 269 -22.72 0.76 23.51
C VAL A 269 -23.17 1.37 22.18
N THR A 270 -24.22 2.19 22.18
CA THR A 270 -24.78 2.78 20.96
C THR A 270 -23.94 3.97 20.50
N GLU A 271 -23.47 4.81 21.43
CA GLU A 271 -22.50 5.89 21.17
C GLU A 271 -21.15 5.32 20.69
N GLN A 272 -20.67 4.23 21.30
CA GLN A 272 -19.46 3.52 20.87
C GLN A 272 -19.59 2.95 19.45
N LEU A 273 -20.77 2.43 19.09
CA LEU A 273 -21.07 1.98 17.73
C LEU A 273 -21.04 3.15 16.73
N ALA A 274 -21.69 4.28 17.05
CA ALA A 274 -21.68 5.47 16.20
C ALA A 274 -20.24 5.96 15.96
N ALA A 275 -19.43 6.03 17.01
CA ALA A 275 -18.03 6.42 16.91
C ALA A 275 -17.17 5.42 16.12
N SER A 276 -17.41 4.12 16.29
CA SER A 276 -16.72 3.05 15.53
C SER A 276 -16.96 3.16 14.02
N ILE A 277 -18.19 3.51 13.61
CA ILE A 277 -18.54 3.74 12.21
C ILE A 277 -17.76 4.94 11.64
N VAL A 278 -17.67 6.04 12.40
CA VAL A 278 -16.93 7.23 11.98
C VAL A 278 -15.42 6.96 11.95
N ALA A 279 -14.88 6.29 12.97
CA ALA A 279 -13.46 5.93 13.05
C ALA A 279 -13.04 5.01 11.90
N SER A 280 -13.84 3.98 11.60
CA SER A 280 -13.58 3.07 10.47
C SER A 280 -13.67 3.77 9.11
N TRP A 281 -14.53 4.78 8.95
CA TRP A 281 -14.59 5.60 7.74
C TRP A 281 -13.37 6.52 7.56
N PHE A 282 -12.90 7.15 8.63
CA PHE A 282 -11.63 7.90 8.58
C PHE A 282 -10.44 6.96 8.35
N GLY A 283 -10.47 5.77 8.95
CA GLY A 283 -9.50 4.71 8.75
C GLY A 283 -9.41 4.22 7.30
N SER A 284 -10.57 4.03 6.63
CA SER A 284 -10.57 3.62 5.21
C SER A 284 -9.95 4.67 4.28
N ARG A 285 -9.83 5.93 4.73
CA ARG A 285 -9.15 7.01 4.00
C ARG A 285 -7.69 7.21 4.41
N SER A 286 -7.30 6.92 5.66
CA SER A 286 -5.91 7.04 6.11
C SER A 286 -4.99 6.03 5.41
N GLY A 287 -5.50 4.82 5.13
CA GLY A 287 -4.77 3.78 4.40
C GLY A 287 -3.46 3.41 5.11
N TRP A 288 -2.33 3.49 4.41
CA TRP A 288 -1.02 3.11 4.94
C TRP A 288 -0.43 4.10 5.97
N ARG A 289 -0.97 5.32 6.06
CA ARG A 289 -0.41 6.40 6.91
C ARG A 289 -0.53 6.11 8.41
N GLY A 290 -1.45 5.23 8.79
CA GLY A 290 -1.82 4.98 10.18
C GLY A 290 -2.77 6.05 10.74
N GLN A 291 -3.43 5.72 11.83
CA GLN A 291 -4.45 6.57 12.46
C GLN A 291 -4.49 6.37 13.96
N SER A 292 -4.80 7.44 14.67
CA SER A 292 -5.11 7.43 16.10
C SER A 292 -6.31 8.33 16.35
N PHE A 293 -7.24 7.83 17.16
CA PHE A 293 -8.47 8.50 17.58
C PHE A 293 -8.51 8.65 19.10
N PRO A 294 -7.67 9.52 19.70
CA PRO A 294 -7.63 9.70 21.15
C PRO A 294 -9.00 10.13 21.70
N VAL A 295 -9.48 9.40 22.70
CA VAL A 295 -10.77 9.69 23.32
C VAL A 295 -10.62 10.66 24.47
N MET A 296 -11.52 11.64 24.54
CA MET A 296 -11.58 12.61 25.63
C MET A 296 -13.00 12.68 26.20
N TYR A 297 -13.13 12.68 27.53
CA TYR A 297 -14.42 12.86 28.20
C TYR A 297 -14.54 14.28 28.76
N ASP A 298 -15.59 14.99 28.33
CA ASP A 298 -15.96 16.34 28.79
C ASP A 298 -14.80 17.36 28.78
N LYS A 299 -13.87 17.22 27.84
CA LYS A 299 -12.71 18.10 27.67
C LYS A 299 -12.76 18.78 26.32
N MET A 300 -12.35 20.05 26.30
CA MET A 300 -12.19 20.81 25.07
C MET A 300 -10.89 20.38 24.37
N PRO A 301 -10.93 19.97 23.09
CA PRO A 301 -9.76 19.52 22.37
C PRO A 301 -8.92 20.70 21.86
N ASP A 302 -7.61 20.53 21.80
CA ASP A 302 -6.63 21.56 21.35
C ASP A 302 -6.45 21.62 19.82
N LYS A 303 -7.09 20.70 19.09
CA LYS A 303 -6.96 20.51 17.64
C LYS A 303 -8.29 20.09 17.02
N ASN A 304 -8.33 19.96 15.69
CA ASN A 304 -9.53 19.52 14.99
C ASN A 304 -10.01 18.18 15.55
N ALA A 305 -11.30 18.07 15.90
CA ALA A 305 -11.83 16.92 16.62
C ALA A 305 -13.27 16.60 16.21
N ILE A 306 -13.69 15.37 16.50
CA ILE A 306 -15.07 14.91 16.32
C ILE A 306 -15.73 14.90 17.70
N VAL A 307 -16.92 15.47 17.81
CA VAL A 307 -17.68 15.53 19.07
C VAL A 307 -18.99 14.77 18.89
N PHE A 308 -19.26 13.81 19.76
CA PHE A 308 -20.53 13.09 19.80
C PHE A 308 -21.40 13.68 20.90
N ALA A 309 -22.61 14.10 20.55
CA ALA A 309 -23.53 14.73 21.49
C ALA A 309 -25.00 14.42 21.19
N THR A 310 -25.78 14.16 22.23
CA THR A 310 -27.24 14.15 22.18
C THR A 310 -27.81 15.36 22.90
N ASN A 311 -29.12 15.62 22.76
CA ASN A 311 -29.78 16.69 23.51
C ASN A 311 -29.64 16.51 25.04
N THR A 312 -29.52 15.27 25.54
CA THR A 312 -29.39 14.95 26.96
C THR A 312 -27.95 14.75 27.41
N LYS A 313 -27.07 14.22 26.55
CA LYS A 313 -25.65 13.96 26.84
C LYS A 313 -24.77 14.80 25.90
N ARG A 314 -24.27 15.93 26.39
CA ARG A 314 -23.36 16.80 25.62
C ARG A 314 -22.25 17.36 26.51
N PRO A 315 -21.03 17.54 25.98
CA PRO A 315 -19.95 18.18 26.71
C PRO A 315 -20.32 19.58 27.22
N ALA A 316 -19.68 20.03 28.30
CA ALA A 316 -19.95 21.29 28.96
C ALA A 316 -19.87 22.50 28.02
N PHE A 317 -18.94 22.47 27.05
CA PHE A 317 -18.78 23.54 26.05
C PHE A 317 -19.89 23.60 24.99
N LEU A 318 -20.74 22.56 24.88
CA LEU A 318 -21.93 22.54 24.03
C LEU A 318 -23.24 22.64 24.83
N ARG A 319 -23.17 22.90 26.15
CA ARG A 319 -24.36 22.91 27.01
C ARG A 319 -25.41 23.92 26.56
N ASP A 320 -24.98 25.08 26.07
CA ASP A 320 -25.87 26.17 25.66
C ASP A 320 -26.20 26.11 24.15
N HIS A 321 -25.74 25.05 23.45
CA HIS A 321 -26.04 24.84 22.03
C HIS A 321 -27.54 24.50 21.84
N PRO A 322 -28.20 24.98 20.77
CA PRO A 322 -29.59 24.63 20.51
C PRO A 322 -29.82 23.11 20.39
N GLU A 323 -30.97 22.64 20.88
CA GLU A 323 -31.38 21.24 20.71
C GLU A 323 -31.68 20.92 19.25
N VAL A 324 -31.27 19.73 18.81
CA VAL A 324 -31.54 19.24 17.46
C VAL A 324 -32.87 18.49 17.39
N LYS A 325 -33.54 18.57 16.23
CA LYS A 325 -34.83 17.89 15.98
C LYS A 325 -34.70 16.63 15.11
N ALA A 326 -33.52 16.40 14.55
CA ALA A 326 -33.20 15.29 13.64
C ALA A 326 -31.70 14.97 13.74
N PRO A 327 -31.24 13.80 13.26
CA PRO A 327 -29.82 13.50 13.15
C PRO A 327 -29.11 14.58 12.34
N THR A 328 -28.13 15.26 12.95
CA THR A 328 -27.51 16.46 12.38
C THR A 328 -25.99 16.36 12.46
N ILE A 329 -25.32 16.75 11.39
CA ILE A 329 -23.85 16.86 11.33
C ILE A 329 -23.56 18.34 11.18
N GLU A 330 -22.78 18.90 12.09
CA GLU A 330 -22.50 20.34 12.13
C GLU A 330 -21.01 20.61 12.27
N MET A 331 -20.50 21.59 11.52
CA MET A 331 -19.16 22.11 11.69
C MET A 331 -19.20 23.41 12.49
N ILE A 332 -18.54 23.44 13.64
CA ILE A 332 -18.39 24.63 14.47
C ILE A 332 -16.92 25.03 14.59
N SER A 333 -16.69 26.30 14.91
CA SER A 333 -15.35 26.79 15.27
C SER A 333 -15.10 26.55 16.75
N HIS A 334 -13.86 26.24 17.11
CA HIS A 334 -13.46 26.15 18.50
C HIS A 334 -13.63 27.53 19.17
N PRO A 335 -14.27 27.63 20.36
CA PRO A 335 -14.60 28.91 21.00
C PRO A 335 -13.39 29.83 21.21
N ASP A 336 -12.28 29.27 21.68
CA ASP A 336 -11.06 30.03 21.97
C ASP A 336 -10.06 30.10 20.81
N ASN A 337 -10.28 29.36 19.72
CA ASN A 337 -9.31 29.23 18.62
C ASN A 337 -9.99 29.12 17.25
N PRO A 338 -10.07 30.21 16.46
CA PRO A 338 -10.79 30.21 15.18
C PRO A 338 -10.16 29.30 14.11
N TYR A 339 -8.91 28.86 14.30
CA TYR A 339 -8.20 27.97 13.37
C TYR A 339 -8.52 26.49 13.59
N VAL A 340 -9.18 26.15 14.71
CA VAL A 340 -9.57 24.77 15.04
C VAL A 340 -11.07 24.59 14.78
N LYS A 341 -11.42 23.48 14.12
CA LYS A 341 -12.80 23.09 13.81
C LYS A 341 -13.21 21.86 14.60
N LEU A 342 -14.47 21.84 15.01
CA LEU A 342 -15.09 20.68 15.64
C LEU A 342 -16.22 20.18 14.72
N LEU A 343 -16.20 18.90 14.38
CA LEU A 343 -17.33 18.24 13.73
C LEU A 343 -18.21 17.67 14.82
N VAL A 344 -19.38 18.28 15.02
CA VAL A 344 -20.35 17.77 15.98
C VAL A 344 -21.34 16.85 15.26
N ILE A 345 -21.38 15.61 15.72
CA ILE A 345 -22.36 14.61 15.31
C ILE A 345 -23.44 14.64 16.39
N PHE A 346 -24.58 15.22 16.03
CA PHE A 346 -25.72 15.46 16.90
C PHE A 346 -26.88 14.50 16.62
N GLY A 347 -27.55 14.07 17.68
CA GLY A 347 -28.81 13.33 17.61
C GLY A 347 -29.78 13.76 18.71
N ARG A 348 -31.08 13.50 18.52
CA ARG A 348 -32.04 13.62 19.64
C ARG A 348 -31.71 12.61 20.74
N ASP A 349 -31.31 11.41 20.31
CA ASP A 349 -30.94 10.27 21.13
C ASP A 349 -29.75 9.50 20.49
N ASP A 350 -29.35 8.39 21.12
CA ASP A 350 -28.21 7.59 20.66
C ASP A 350 -28.49 6.87 19.32
N LYS A 351 -29.76 6.65 18.95
CA LYS A 351 -30.13 6.04 17.66
C LYS A 351 -29.93 7.03 16.51
N ASP A 352 -30.35 8.27 16.71
CA ASP A 352 -30.09 9.35 15.76
C ASP A 352 -28.57 9.56 15.55
N LEU A 353 -27.75 9.39 16.60
CA LEU A 353 -26.28 9.43 16.45
C LEU A 353 -25.75 8.36 15.50
N VAL A 354 -26.23 7.13 15.63
CA VAL A 354 -25.85 6.04 14.71
C VAL A 354 -26.33 6.34 13.28
N GLN A 355 -27.51 6.94 13.12
CA GLN A 355 -28.00 7.34 11.80
C GLN A 355 -27.12 8.44 11.17
N ALA A 356 -26.72 9.45 11.94
CA ALA A 356 -25.79 10.49 11.47
C ALA A 356 -24.43 9.90 11.09
N ALA A 357 -23.88 9.00 11.92
CA ALA A 357 -22.63 8.31 11.64
C ALA A 357 -22.69 7.44 10.37
N LYS A 358 -23.78 6.67 10.17
CA LYS A 358 -23.99 5.90 8.93
C LYS A 358 -24.15 6.83 7.71
N GLY A 359 -24.75 7.99 7.90
CA GLY A 359 -24.84 9.04 6.90
C GLY A 359 -23.48 9.50 6.39
N ILE A 360 -22.53 9.76 7.30
CA ILE A 360 -21.13 10.07 6.97
C ILE A 360 -20.49 8.92 6.20
N ALA A 361 -20.64 7.70 6.73
CA ALA A 361 -19.96 6.52 6.22
C ALA A 361 -20.39 6.12 4.80
N GLN A 362 -21.68 6.24 4.49
CA GLN A 362 -22.24 5.81 3.21
C GLN A 362 -22.10 6.84 2.08
N GLY A 363 -21.74 8.10 2.38
CA GLY A 363 -21.43 9.12 1.38
C GLY A 363 -22.60 9.59 0.51
N ASN A 364 -23.84 9.21 0.83
CA ASN A 364 -25.04 9.61 0.10
C ASN A 364 -25.56 11.01 0.50
N ILE A 365 -24.85 11.71 1.39
CA ILE A 365 -25.23 13.01 1.91
C ILE A 365 -24.52 14.10 1.09
N LEU A 366 -25.31 15.06 0.60
CA LEU A 366 -24.78 16.30 0.06
C LEU A 366 -24.37 17.21 1.23
N PHE A 367 -23.10 17.16 1.60
CA PHE A 367 -22.54 18.04 2.61
C PHE A 367 -22.47 19.48 2.08
N ARG A 368 -23.31 20.38 2.59
CA ARG A 368 -23.33 21.81 2.21
C ARG A 368 -23.74 22.67 3.39
N GLY A 369 -23.07 23.82 3.55
CA GLY A 369 -23.35 24.76 4.63
C GLY A 369 -22.72 24.31 5.96
N ASN A 370 -23.03 25.02 7.03
CA ASN A 370 -22.46 24.73 8.36
C ASN A 370 -23.06 23.48 9.01
N SER A 371 -24.31 23.13 8.69
CA SER A 371 -24.99 21.96 9.23
C SER A 371 -25.80 21.22 8.17
N VAL A 372 -25.93 19.90 8.35
CA VAL A 372 -26.62 19.00 7.45
C VAL A 372 -27.47 18.02 8.26
N VAL A 373 -28.74 17.89 7.90
CA VAL A 373 -29.66 16.91 8.49
C VAL A 373 -29.61 15.62 7.69
N VAL A 374 -29.59 14.48 8.37
CA VAL A 374 -29.59 13.15 7.75
C VAL A 374 -31.01 12.60 7.73
N ASP A 375 -31.69 12.75 6.59
CA ASP A 375 -33.09 12.33 6.42
C ASP A 375 -33.23 10.79 6.41
N GLU A 376 -32.63 10.12 5.42
CA GLU A 376 -32.73 8.67 5.24
C GLU A 376 -31.39 8.07 4.80
N VAL A 377 -31.03 6.95 5.43
CA VAL A 377 -29.84 6.17 5.10
C VAL A 377 -30.32 4.84 4.51
N LYS A 378 -30.17 4.67 3.18
CA LYS A 378 -30.63 3.45 2.50
C LYS A 378 -29.82 2.24 2.97
N PRO A 379 -30.48 1.12 3.32
CA PRO A 379 -29.78 -0.10 3.69
C PRO A 379 -28.95 -0.61 2.50
N LEU A 380 -27.70 -0.95 2.78
CA LEU A 380 -26.81 -1.55 1.78
C LEU A 380 -27.19 -3.01 1.54
N LEU A 381 -26.91 -3.51 0.34
CA LEU A 381 -27.01 -4.94 0.05
C LEU A 381 -26.04 -5.71 0.97
N ALA A 382 -26.47 -6.89 1.40
CA ALA A 382 -25.64 -7.78 2.19
C ALA A 382 -24.32 -8.08 1.45
N ARG A 383 -23.21 -7.90 2.16
CA ARG A 383 -21.86 -8.12 1.63
C ARG A 383 -21.56 -9.59 1.47
N LYS A 384 -20.54 -9.89 0.68
CA LYS A 384 -20.02 -11.24 0.49
C LYS A 384 -18.63 -11.35 1.12
N PRO A 385 -18.20 -12.55 1.56
CA PRO A 385 -16.84 -12.76 2.00
C PRO A 385 -15.82 -12.34 0.92
N TYR A 386 -14.71 -11.71 1.33
CA TYR A 386 -13.59 -11.29 0.48
C TYR A 386 -13.94 -10.25 -0.61
N ASP A 387 -15.02 -9.49 -0.42
CA ASP A 387 -15.44 -8.43 -1.35
C ASP A 387 -14.89 -7.02 -1.01
N ALA A 388 -13.88 -6.97 -0.13
CA ALA A 388 -13.24 -5.74 0.31
C ALA A 388 -12.49 -5.04 -0.85
N PRO A 389 -12.72 -3.74 -1.13
CA PRO A 389 -12.06 -3.02 -2.22
C PRO A 389 -10.54 -3.02 -2.16
N ASN A 390 -9.96 -2.99 -0.96
CA ASN A 390 -8.51 -2.99 -0.78
C ASN A 390 -7.91 -4.40 -0.88
N TRP A 391 -8.71 -5.44 -1.10
CA TRP A 391 -8.25 -6.81 -1.32
C TRP A 391 -8.33 -7.18 -2.79
N VAL A 392 -7.36 -7.97 -3.25
CA VAL A 392 -7.43 -8.61 -4.55
C VAL A 392 -8.59 -9.60 -4.51
N ARG A 393 -9.48 -9.48 -5.50
CA ARG A 393 -10.62 -10.38 -5.65
C ARG A 393 -10.16 -11.81 -5.94
N THR A 394 -10.73 -12.76 -5.21
CA THR A 394 -10.48 -14.20 -5.36
C THR A 394 -11.66 -14.94 -5.99
N ASP A 395 -12.68 -14.25 -6.50
CA ASP A 395 -13.85 -14.87 -7.14
C ASP A 395 -13.78 -14.86 -8.67
N ARG A 396 -12.87 -14.07 -9.26
CA ARG A 396 -12.64 -13.94 -10.70
C ARG A 396 -11.22 -13.44 -10.99
N ALA A 397 -10.81 -13.53 -12.25
CA ALA A 397 -9.64 -12.80 -12.74
C ALA A 397 -9.85 -11.29 -12.59
N ILE A 398 -8.87 -10.59 -12.02
CA ILE A 398 -8.88 -9.13 -11.84
C ILE A 398 -7.96 -8.49 -12.88
N THR A 399 -8.36 -7.31 -13.38
CA THR A 399 -7.56 -6.53 -14.32
C THR A 399 -6.57 -5.63 -13.59
N PHE A 400 -5.45 -5.28 -14.22
CA PHE A 400 -4.49 -4.33 -13.64
C PHE A 400 -5.09 -2.92 -13.57
N GLY A 401 -6.03 -2.59 -14.46
CA GLY A 401 -6.83 -1.37 -14.37
C GLY A 401 -7.70 -1.27 -13.11
N GLU A 402 -8.13 -2.39 -12.52
CA GLU A 402 -8.84 -2.42 -11.23
C GLU A 402 -7.89 -2.24 -10.03
N LEU A 403 -6.58 -2.50 -10.22
CA LEU A 403 -5.57 -2.46 -9.15
C LEU A 403 -4.75 -1.16 -9.14
N LYS A 404 -4.91 -0.31 -10.15
CA LYS A 404 -4.20 0.98 -10.21
C LYS A 404 -4.78 1.97 -9.20
N THR A 405 -3.88 2.76 -8.63
CA THR A 405 -4.18 3.83 -7.66
C THR A 405 -4.27 5.20 -8.32
N TYR A 406 -3.67 5.37 -9.51
CA TYR A 406 -3.76 6.57 -10.34
C TYR A 406 -3.69 6.20 -11.83
N GLU A 407 -4.15 7.10 -12.70
CA GLU A 407 -4.43 6.81 -14.12
C GLU A 407 -3.18 6.37 -14.90
N GLU A 408 -2.04 7.03 -14.68
CA GLU A 408 -0.78 6.80 -15.40
C GLU A 408 0.16 5.79 -14.71
N GLN A 409 -0.31 5.02 -13.71
CA GLN A 409 0.55 4.13 -12.93
C GLN A 409 1.21 3.02 -13.75
N LEU A 410 0.55 2.61 -14.84
CA LEU A 410 0.98 1.49 -15.67
C LEU A 410 1.85 1.90 -16.86
N GLN A 411 2.32 3.15 -16.90
CA GLN A 411 3.17 3.68 -17.97
C GLN A 411 4.42 4.38 -17.43
N SER A 412 5.47 4.44 -18.25
CA SER A 412 6.73 5.10 -17.90
C SER A 412 7.49 5.55 -19.14
N THR A 413 8.24 6.64 -19.02
CA THR A 413 9.00 7.25 -20.12
C THR A 413 10.40 7.64 -19.66
N GLY A 414 11.41 7.43 -20.51
CA GLY A 414 12.78 7.87 -20.27
C GLY A 414 13.80 7.13 -21.13
N LEU A 415 15.07 7.54 -21.07
CA LEU A 415 16.16 6.73 -21.66
C LEU A 415 16.29 5.39 -20.95
N GLU A 416 16.21 5.45 -19.63
CA GLU A 416 15.99 4.32 -18.73
C GLU A 416 14.64 4.56 -18.03
N PRO A 417 13.53 4.00 -18.55
CA PRO A 417 12.22 4.19 -17.95
C PRO A 417 12.19 3.73 -16.50
N SER A 418 11.51 4.48 -15.64
CA SER A 418 11.28 4.06 -14.25
C SER A 418 10.48 2.76 -14.21
N PRO A 419 10.70 1.89 -13.22
CA PRO A 419 9.94 0.65 -13.06
C PRO A 419 8.44 0.90 -12.92
N VAL A 420 7.62 0.15 -13.65
CA VAL A 420 6.16 0.12 -13.44
C VAL A 420 5.87 -0.82 -12.28
N SER A 421 5.11 -0.38 -11.27
CA SER A 421 4.85 -1.19 -10.08
C SER A 421 3.37 -1.22 -9.68
N LEU A 422 2.91 -2.40 -9.29
CA LEU A 422 1.54 -2.70 -8.87
C LEU A 422 1.53 -3.36 -7.50
N SER A 423 0.64 -2.90 -6.63
CA SER A 423 0.45 -3.46 -5.28
C SER A 423 -0.68 -4.48 -5.28
N LEU A 424 -0.45 -5.63 -4.66
CA LEU A 424 -1.38 -6.74 -4.54
C LEU A 424 -1.57 -7.08 -3.06
N ASN A 425 -2.75 -6.82 -2.51
CA ASN A 425 -3.09 -7.17 -1.14
C ASN A 425 -3.94 -8.44 -1.13
N LEU A 426 -3.36 -9.54 -0.64
CA LEU A 426 -4.01 -10.85 -0.70
C LEU A 426 -4.60 -11.24 0.65
N PRO A 427 -5.79 -11.87 0.66
CA PRO A 427 -6.35 -12.47 1.88
C PRO A 427 -5.34 -13.41 2.56
N PRO A 428 -5.19 -13.36 3.89
CA PRO A 428 -4.20 -14.16 4.60
C PRO A 428 -4.50 -15.67 4.56
N ASP A 429 -5.74 -16.04 4.27
CA ASP A 429 -6.22 -17.42 4.26
C ASP A 429 -6.18 -18.08 2.89
N LEU A 430 -5.54 -17.48 1.89
CA LEU A 430 -5.41 -18.08 0.58
C LEU A 430 -4.47 -19.30 0.62
N TYR A 431 -4.99 -20.49 0.31
CA TYR A 431 -4.24 -21.73 0.29
C TYR A 431 -3.50 -21.91 -1.05
N LEU A 432 -2.19 -21.67 -1.05
CA LEU A 432 -1.35 -21.65 -2.25
C LEU A 432 -0.59 -22.96 -2.52
N LEU A 433 -0.67 -23.94 -1.63
CA LEU A 433 0.07 -25.20 -1.72
C LEU A 433 -0.30 -25.97 -3.00
N ARG A 434 0.74 -26.42 -3.73
CA ARG A 434 0.65 -27.38 -4.84
C ARG A 434 -0.03 -26.89 -6.13
N THR A 435 -0.39 -25.61 -6.23
CA THR A 435 -0.90 -25.04 -7.48
C THR A 435 0.27 -24.75 -8.42
N ASN A 436 0.14 -25.06 -9.72
CA ASN A 436 1.18 -24.90 -10.74
C ASN A 436 1.61 -23.43 -11.02
N GLY A 437 1.26 -22.48 -10.13
CA GLY A 437 1.52 -21.06 -10.20
C GLY A 437 0.28 -20.21 -10.52
N ILE A 438 0.37 -18.90 -10.29
CA ILE A 438 -0.72 -17.92 -10.48
C ILE A 438 -0.75 -17.50 -11.95
N ASP A 439 -1.91 -17.58 -12.59
CA ASP A 439 -2.06 -17.23 -14.00
C ASP A 439 -2.09 -15.69 -14.16
N ILE A 440 -1.14 -15.15 -14.92
CA ILE A 440 -1.11 -13.75 -15.38
C ILE A 440 -1.20 -13.70 -16.90
N ASN A 441 -2.09 -12.88 -17.42
CA ASN A 441 -2.12 -12.52 -18.82
C ASN A 441 -1.71 -11.05 -18.95
N LEU A 442 -0.51 -10.81 -19.44
CA LEU A 442 0.10 -9.49 -19.54
C LEU A 442 0.03 -8.99 -20.97
N ASN A 443 -0.62 -7.85 -21.18
CA ASN A 443 -0.55 -7.09 -22.41
C ASN A 443 0.38 -5.90 -22.17
N TYR A 444 1.40 -5.72 -23.02
CA TYR A 444 2.32 -4.62 -22.86
C TYR A 444 2.76 -4.05 -24.21
N ARG A 445 3.16 -2.78 -24.18
CA ARG A 445 3.69 -2.01 -25.30
C ARG A 445 4.97 -1.32 -24.86
N TYR A 446 5.91 -1.18 -25.79
CA TYR A 446 7.22 -0.61 -25.52
C TYR A 446 7.76 0.01 -26.81
N THR A 447 8.61 1.02 -26.69
CA THR A 447 9.38 1.54 -27.83
C THR A 447 10.30 0.43 -28.33
N ALA A 448 10.18 0.04 -29.59
CA ALA A 448 10.99 -1.02 -30.18
C ALA A 448 12.49 -0.64 -30.21
N PRO A 449 13.41 -1.49 -29.70
CA PRO A 449 14.85 -1.24 -29.83
C PRO A 449 15.27 -1.15 -31.30
N ALA A 450 16.21 -0.24 -31.61
CA ALA A 450 16.68 -0.02 -32.99
C ALA A 450 17.41 -1.22 -33.59
N THR A 451 18.05 -2.04 -32.75
CA THR A 451 18.75 -3.25 -33.12
C THR A 451 18.35 -4.40 -32.21
N LYS A 452 18.47 -5.65 -32.67
CA LYS A 452 18.30 -6.80 -31.79
C LYS A 452 19.47 -6.86 -30.81
N ASP A 453 19.19 -6.49 -29.57
CA ASP A 453 20.17 -6.31 -28.51
C ASP A 453 19.73 -7.04 -27.22
N SER A 454 20.36 -6.72 -26.08
CA SER A 454 20.03 -7.29 -24.78
C SER A 454 18.90 -6.55 -24.05
N SER A 455 18.14 -5.69 -24.75
CA SER A 455 16.98 -5.01 -24.17
C SER A 455 15.95 -6.03 -23.69
N ARG A 456 15.45 -5.84 -22.48
CA ARG A 456 14.59 -6.81 -21.79
C ARG A 456 13.65 -6.16 -20.78
N MET A 457 12.54 -6.83 -20.51
CA MET A 457 11.64 -6.55 -19.41
C MET A 457 11.85 -7.61 -18.32
N ASP A 458 12.34 -7.18 -17.16
CA ASP A 458 12.47 -8.03 -15.97
C ASP A 458 11.25 -7.86 -15.07
N ILE A 459 10.61 -8.98 -14.70
CA ILE A 459 9.48 -9.00 -13.77
C ILE A 459 9.99 -9.47 -12.41
N SER A 460 9.66 -8.72 -11.36
CA SER A 460 9.96 -9.07 -9.99
C SER A 460 8.74 -8.98 -9.08
N LEU A 461 8.72 -9.78 -8.02
CA LEU A 461 7.72 -9.76 -6.96
C LEU A 461 8.43 -9.59 -5.63
N ASN A 462 8.06 -8.57 -4.85
CA ASN A 462 8.70 -8.27 -3.56
C ASN A 462 10.24 -8.19 -3.65
N ASN A 463 10.73 -7.53 -4.70
CA ASN A 463 12.16 -7.38 -5.05
C ASN A 463 12.88 -8.68 -5.45
N GLN A 464 12.18 -9.80 -5.57
CA GLN A 464 12.73 -11.05 -6.09
C GLN A 464 12.47 -11.17 -7.59
N PHE A 465 13.52 -11.41 -8.36
CA PHE A 465 13.43 -11.63 -9.80
C PHE A 465 12.65 -12.92 -10.09
N LEU A 466 11.65 -12.84 -10.99
CA LEU A 466 10.84 -13.97 -11.42
C LEU A 466 11.24 -14.45 -12.81
N GLN A 467 11.18 -13.54 -13.80
CA GLN A 467 11.40 -13.87 -15.20
C GLN A 467 11.80 -12.63 -16.00
N SER A 468 12.53 -12.84 -17.10
CA SER A 468 12.93 -11.79 -18.05
C SER A 468 12.42 -12.09 -19.46
N PHE A 469 12.03 -11.05 -20.18
CA PHE A 469 11.53 -11.11 -21.55
C PHE A 469 12.35 -10.20 -22.47
N SER A 470 12.92 -10.74 -23.54
CA SER A 470 13.65 -9.92 -24.52
C SER A 470 12.68 -9.01 -25.28
N LEU A 471 13.04 -7.74 -25.42
CA LEU A 471 12.32 -6.76 -26.24
C LEU A 471 12.81 -6.89 -27.68
N THR A 472 11.89 -7.07 -28.64
CA THR A 472 12.21 -7.29 -30.04
C THR A 472 11.94 -6.05 -30.89
N SER A 473 12.67 -5.89 -31.98
CA SER A 473 12.58 -4.70 -32.84
C SER A 473 11.41 -4.71 -33.83
N SER A 474 10.59 -5.77 -33.86
CA SER A 474 9.66 -6.05 -34.97
C SER A 474 8.21 -6.33 -34.58
N GLN A 475 7.77 -6.03 -33.35
CA GLN A 475 6.39 -6.31 -32.90
C GLN A 475 5.74 -5.10 -32.21
N GLU A 476 4.53 -4.73 -32.65
CA GLU A 476 3.78 -3.56 -32.13
C GLU A 476 2.92 -3.85 -30.88
N THR A 477 2.58 -5.11 -30.61
CA THR A 477 1.81 -5.50 -29.40
C THR A 477 2.17 -6.91 -28.96
N ASN A 478 2.70 -7.05 -27.73
CA ASN A 478 3.08 -8.33 -27.16
C ASN A 478 2.08 -8.77 -26.10
N ARG A 479 1.58 -10.01 -26.25
CA ARG A 479 0.77 -10.70 -25.24
C ARG A 479 1.61 -11.79 -24.61
N LEU A 480 1.66 -11.81 -23.28
CA LEU A 480 2.43 -12.77 -22.52
C LEU A 480 1.53 -13.45 -21.50
N MET A 481 1.36 -14.77 -21.64
CA MET A 481 0.81 -15.59 -20.56
C MET A 481 1.96 -16.02 -19.66
N LEU A 482 1.97 -15.52 -18.43
CA LEU A 482 2.91 -15.87 -17.40
C LEU A 482 2.22 -16.71 -16.34
N ARG A 483 2.97 -17.62 -15.72
CA ARG A 483 2.51 -18.33 -14.54
C ARG A 483 3.49 -18.06 -13.42
N LEU A 484 3.10 -17.28 -12.40
CA LEU A 484 4.02 -16.98 -11.30
C LEU A 484 4.29 -18.25 -10.52
N PRO A 485 5.55 -18.68 -10.39
CA PRO A 485 5.88 -19.81 -9.53
C PRO A 485 5.53 -19.44 -8.09
N VAL A 486 4.60 -20.17 -7.49
CA VAL A 486 4.38 -20.12 -6.04
C VAL A 486 5.46 -20.98 -5.40
N LEU A 487 6.61 -20.38 -5.12
CA LEU A 487 7.62 -21.02 -4.28
C LEU A 487 7.24 -20.77 -2.82
N GLN A 488 6.39 -21.64 -2.27
CA GLN A 488 6.39 -21.88 -0.82
C GLN A 488 7.40 -22.98 -0.59
N GLY A 489 8.53 -22.65 0.04
CA GLY A 489 9.68 -23.54 0.18
C GLY A 489 9.29 -24.98 0.54
N LEU A 490 9.53 -25.90 -0.40
CA LEU A 490 9.73 -27.30 -0.05
C LEU A 490 11.03 -27.33 0.76
N LEU A 491 10.88 -27.47 2.07
CA LEU A 491 11.96 -27.65 3.02
C LEU A 491 12.64 -29.00 2.73
N ASP A 492 13.58 -29.02 1.78
CA ASP A 492 14.67 -29.96 1.90
C ASP A 492 15.44 -29.58 3.18
N GLY A 493 15.67 -30.55 4.05
CA GLY A 493 16.28 -30.38 5.38
C GLY A 493 17.75 -29.94 5.38
N LYS A 494 18.15 -29.08 4.45
CA LYS A 494 19.46 -28.44 4.36
C LYS A 494 19.24 -26.95 4.07
N THR A 495 19.40 -26.13 5.10
CA THR A 495 19.96 -24.75 5.14
C THR A 495 19.74 -23.75 3.99
N ASP A 496 18.85 -23.98 3.03
CA ASP A 496 18.53 -23.04 1.95
C ASP A 496 17.20 -22.37 2.26
N VAL A 497 17.32 -21.16 2.80
CA VAL A 497 16.21 -20.25 3.06
C VAL A 497 15.64 -19.76 1.73
N SER A 498 14.59 -20.43 1.23
CA SER A 498 13.79 -19.93 0.12
C SER A 498 12.72 -18.98 0.67
N ILE A 499 12.95 -17.67 0.56
CA ILE A 499 11.94 -16.65 0.90
C ILE A 499 10.78 -16.77 -0.09
N PRO A 500 9.53 -16.99 0.36
CA PRO A 500 8.38 -17.03 -0.52
C PRO A 500 8.23 -15.70 -1.28
N ALA A 501 8.11 -15.76 -2.60
CA ALA A 501 7.92 -14.56 -3.41
C ALA A 501 6.60 -13.85 -3.08
N LEU A 502 5.58 -14.60 -2.65
CA LEU A 502 4.27 -14.06 -2.26
C LEU A 502 4.06 -14.13 -0.74
N LYS A 503 3.77 -12.99 -0.13
CA LYS A 503 3.43 -12.83 1.30
C LYS A 503 1.92 -12.70 1.46
N LEU A 504 1.31 -13.62 2.21
CA LEU A 504 -0.12 -13.58 2.53
C LEU A 504 -0.41 -12.59 3.65
N GLY A 505 -1.55 -11.89 3.57
CA GLY A 505 -1.95 -10.90 4.57
C GLY A 505 -1.04 -9.69 4.64
N ALA A 506 -0.27 -9.42 3.58
CA ALA A 506 0.60 -8.25 3.45
C ALA A 506 0.55 -7.72 2.01
N VAL A 507 0.96 -6.46 1.83
CA VAL A 507 1.08 -5.86 0.50
C VAL A 507 2.24 -6.51 -0.24
N ASN A 508 1.95 -7.08 -1.41
CA ASN A 508 2.94 -7.59 -2.35
C ASN A 508 3.16 -6.58 -3.46
N GLN A 509 4.40 -6.39 -3.91
CA GLN A 509 4.71 -5.46 -5.01
C GLN A 509 5.18 -6.24 -6.24
N LEU A 510 4.38 -6.22 -7.30
CA LEU A 510 4.74 -6.72 -8.63
C LEU A 510 5.36 -5.57 -9.42
N ARG A 511 6.57 -5.76 -9.95
CA ARG A 511 7.36 -4.70 -10.60
C ARG A 511 7.87 -5.16 -11.97
N PHE A 512 7.72 -4.30 -12.97
CA PHE A 512 8.17 -4.48 -14.34
C PHE A 512 9.28 -3.48 -14.64
N ASN A 513 10.50 -3.99 -14.87
CA ASN A 513 11.68 -3.19 -15.17
C ASN A 513 12.03 -3.31 -16.66
N PHE A 514 11.93 -2.21 -17.41
CA PHE A 514 12.34 -2.17 -18.79
C PHE A 514 13.79 -1.69 -18.89
N GLN A 515 14.69 -2.60 -19.21
CA GLN A 515 16.11 -2.30 -19.43
C GLN A 515 16.36 -2.22 -20.93
N TYR A 516 16.76 -1.04 -21.40
CA TYR A 516 17.14 -0.82 -22.80
C TYR A 516 18.66 -0.82 -22.94
N MET A 517 19.17 -1.57 -23.91
CA MET A 517 20.53 -1.37 -24.37
C MET A 517 20.50 -0.20 -25.34
N ASN A 518 20.83 1.00 -24.85
CA ASN A 518 20.96 2.18 -25.69
C ASN A 518 22.43 2.30 -26.14
N PRO A 519 22.83 1.81 -27.34
CA PRO A 519 24.18 2.00 -27.82
C PRO A 519 24.43 3.49 -28.03
N MET A 520 25.25 4.07 -27.16
CA MET A 520 25.70 5.46 -27.25
C MET A 520 27.11 5.44 -27.84
N PRO A 521 27.27 5.50 -29.19
CA PRO A 521 28.60 5.46 -29.80
C PRO A 521 29.43 6.64 -29.28
N GLY A 522 30.58 6.34 -28.70
CA GLY A 522 31.60 7.36 -28.41
C GLY A 522 32.28 7.82 -29.69
N GLY A 523 32.74 9.07 -29.73
CA GLY A 523 33.58 9.61 -30.79
C GLY A 523 35.00 9.93 -30.30
N SER A 524 35.94 10.10 -31.23
CA SER A 524 37.20 10.78 -30.96
C SER A 524 37.03 12.28 -31.22
N VAL A 525 38.00 13.11 -30.81
CA VAL A 525 37.99 14.55 -31.14
C VAL A 525 37.99 14.78 -32.66
N GLU A 526 38.58 13.85 -33.41
CA GLU A 526 38.71 13.90 -34.87
C GLU A 526 37.48 13.34 -35.60
N ASN A 527 36.70 12.47 -34.96
CA ASN A 527 35.48 11.86 -35.51
C ASN A 527 34.36 11.85 -34.46
N CYS A 528 33.69 12.99 -34.35
CA CYS A 528 32.59 13.21 -33.42
C CYS A 528 31.29 12.65 -34.00
N ILE A 529 30.77 11.57 -33.40
CA ILE A 529 29.44 11.04 -33.75
C ILE A 529 28.45 11.62 -32.75
N THR A 530 27.63 12.57 -33.19
CA THR A 530 26.49 13.06 -32.40
C THR A 530 25.32 12.11 -32.57
N PHE A 531 24.81 11.57 -31.46
CA PHE A 531 23.55 10.82 -31.45
C PHE A 531 22.54 11.57 -30.60
N GLN A 532 21.28 11.65 -31.07
CA GLN A 532 20.20 12.20 -30.27
C GLN A 532 19.49 11.04 -29.56
N PRO A 533 19.55 10.96 -28.22
CA PRO A 533 18.80 9.95 -27.48
C PRO A 533 17.29 10.18 -27.65
N VAL A 534 16.57 9.16 -28.11
CA VAL A 534 15.10 9.16 -28.13
C VAL A 534 14.62 8.54 -26.82
N GLN A 535 13.62 9.15 -26.18
CA GLN A 535 13.04 8.58 -24.96
C GLN A 535 12.27 7.31 -25.28
N ASN A 536 12.47 6.27 -24.48
CA ASN A 536 11.69 5.05 -24.54
C ASN A 536 10.39 5.24 -23.77
N HIS A 537 9.28 4.77 -24.33
CA HIS A 537 7.98 4.77 -23.72
C HIS A 537 7.50 3.33 -23.53
N VAL A 538 7.02 3.01 -22.33
CA VAL A 538 6.56 1.67 -21.96
C VAL A 538 5.20 1.74 -21.28
N VAL A 539 4.33 0.78 -21.60
CA VAL A 539 2.96 0.72 -21.09
C VAL A 539 2.61 -0.74 -20.81
N ILE A 540 2.10 -1.01 -19.61
CA ILE A 540 1.37 -2.23 -19.27
C ILE A 540 -0.12 -1.94 -19.48
N GLY A 541 -0.79 -2.76 -20.28
CA GLY A 541 -2.21 -2.57 -20.60
C GLY A 541 -3.09 -2.81 -19.37
N ASP A 542 -4.06 -1.92 -19.15
CA ASP A 542 -5.07 -2.02 -18.11
C ASP A 542 -5.84 -3.36 -18.16
N ASP A 543 -5.97 -3.94 -19.36
CA ASP A 543 -6.64 -5.22 -19.63
C ASP A 543 -5.79 -6.46 -19.30
N SER A 544 -4.56 -6.26 -18.83
CA SER A 544 -3.75 -7.34 -18.25
C SER A 544 -4.45 -7.90 -17.02
N THR A 545 -4.45 -9.22 -16.84
CA THR A 545 -5.19 -9.89 -15.76
C THR A 545 -4.31 -10.76 -14.87
N ILE A 546 -4.69 -10.89 -13.60
CA ILE A 546 -4.16 -11.88 -12.66
C ILE A 546 -5.33 -12.67 -12.05
N ASP A 547 -5.22 -14.00 -11.98
CA ASP A 547 -6.33 -14.88 -11.57
C ASP A 547 -6.01 -15.68 -10.30
N PHE A 548 -6.76 -15.37 -9.23
CA PHE A 548 -6.75 -16.10 -7.96
C PHE A 548 -8.01 -16.95 -7.74
N SER A 549 -8.91 -17.07 -8.72
CA SER A 549 -10.23 -17.70 -8.53
C SER A 549 -10.21 -19.21 -8.34
N LYS A 550 -9.06 -19.85 -8.61
CA LYS A 550 -8.87 -21.31 -8.49
C LYS A 550 -8.31 -21.73 -7.13
N TYR A 551 -8.05 -20.77 -6.25
CA TYR A 551 -7.46 -21.00 -4.94
C TYR A 551 -8.54 -21.10 -3.86
N TYR A 552 -8.28 -21.93 -2.85
CA TYR A 552 -9.21 -22.13 -1.74
C TYR A 552 -8.84 -21.22 -0.56
N HIS A 553 -9.82 -20.92 0.30
CA HIS A 553 -9.60 -20.19 1.55
C HIS A 553 -9.50 -21.17 2.71
N PHE A 554 -8.31 -21.30 3.30
CA PHE A 554 -8.00 -22.15 4.43
C PHE A 554 -6.77 -21.66 5.20
N ILE A 555 -6.91 -21.46 6.51
CA ILE A 555 -5.83 -21.00 7.38
C ILE A 555 -5.83 -21.73 8.73
N ALA A 556 -4.62 -21.93 9.26
CA ALA A 556 -4.40 -22.41 10.62
C ALA A 556 -4.43 -21.23 11.61
N MET A 557 -5.31 -21.31 12.61
CA MET A 557 -5.53 -20.30 13.65
C MET A 557 -5.25 -20.90 15.04
N PRO A 558 -4.92 -20.10 16.06
CA PRO A 558 -4.77 -18.64 16.06
C PRO A 558 -3.48 -18.17 15.38
N ASP A 559 -3.59 -17.12 14.57
CA ASP A 559 -2.44 -16.40 14.00
C ASP A 559 -2.62 -14.88 14.13
N LEU A 560 -1.97 -14.31 15.15
CA LEU A 560 -1.97 -12.85 15.38
C LEU A 560 -1.30 -12.06 14.26
N ARG A 561 -0.51 -12.70 13.39
CA ARG A 561 0.05 -12.05 12.21
C ARG A 561 -1.03 -11.70 11.19
N ALA A 562 -2.00 -12.59 11.00
CA ALA A 562 -3.15 -12.36 10.11
C ALA A 562 -4.04 -11.23 10.65
N PHE A 563 -4.19 -11.14 11.97
CA PHE A 563 -4.87 -10.02 12.63
C PHE A 563 -4.10 -8.70 12.51
N ALA A 564 -2.81 -8.69 12.86
CA ALA A 564 -2.02 -7.46 12.87
C ALA A 564 -1.85 -6.85 11.47
N ASN A 565 -1.69 -7.68 10.43
CA ASN A 565 -1.40 -7.17 9.09
C ASN A 565 -2.63 -7.04 8.18
N ALA A 566 -3.64 -7.89 8.36
CA ALA A 566 -4.83 -7.91 7.49
C ALA A 566 -6.15 -7.81 8.26
N SER A 567 -6.13 -7.57 9.58
CA SER A 567 -7.31 -7.52 10.44
C SER A 567 -8.20 -8.77 10.39
N PHE A 568 -7.63 -9.91 10.00
CA PHE A 568 -8.34 -11.18 9.88
C PHE A 568 -8.55 -11.82 11.28
N PRO A 569 -9.71 -12.43 11.58
CA PRO A 569 -10.80 -12.78 10.66
C PRO A 569 -11.86 -11.70 10.43
N PHE A 570 -11.81 -10.58 11.15
CA PHE A 570 -12.83 -9.53 11.08
C PHE A 570 -12.94 -8.89 9.69
N SER A 571 -11.83 -8.81 8.96
CA SER A 571 -11.77 -8.30 7.58
C SER A 571 -12.36 -9.23 6.51
N ARG A 572 -12.74 -10.47 6.85
CA ARG A 572 -13.38 -11.39 5.89
C ARG A 572 -14.67 -10.79 5.31
N MET A 573 -15.47 -10.13 6.15
CA MET A 573 -16.63 -9.34 5.72
C MET A 573 -16.23 -7.86 5.76
N ALA A 574 -16.29 -7.17 4.63
CA ALA A 574 -15.76 -5.81 4.53
C ALA A 574 -16.47 -4.77 5.42
N ASP A 575 -17.73 -5.03 5.79
CA ASP A 575 -18.57 -4.20 6.67
C ASP A 575 -18.68 -4.73 8.11
N LEU A 576 -17.93 -5.80 8.44
CA LEU A 576 -17.90 -6.48 9.74
C LEU A 576 -19.26 -7.08 10.17
N SER A 577 -20.14 -7.44 9.23
CA SER A 577 -21.48 -7.98 9.53
C SER A 577 -21.47 -9.27 10.36
N GLU A 578 -20.36 -10.02 10.36
CA GLU A 578 -20.18 -11.26 11.12
C GLU A 578 -19.17 -11.07 12.28
N SER A 579 -19.12 -9.87 12.86
CA SER A 579 -18.21 -9.53 13.95
C SER A 579 -18.94 -8.87 15.12
N ILE A 580 -18.57 -9.30 16.34
CA ILE A 580 -19.10 -8.75 17.60
C ILE A 580 -17.93 -8.22 18.42
N VAL A 581 -18.06 -7.00 18.94
CA VAL A 581 -17.09 -6.38 19.85
C VAL A 581 -17.67 -6.33 21.25
N VAL A 582 -16.95 -6.90 22.21
CA VAL A 582 -17.31 -6.91 23.63
C VAL A 582 -16.50 -5.86 24.37
N MET A 583 -17.20 -4.88 24.91
CA MET A 583 -16.64 -3.76 25.67
C MET A 583 -17.00 -3.89 27.16
N PRO A 584 -16.23 -3.29 28.08
CA PRO A 584 -16.62 -3.22 29.48
C PRO A 584 -17.76 -2.22 29.66
N LYS A 585 -18.65 -2.47 30.63
CA LYS A 585 -19.82 -1.61 30.94
C LYS A 585 -19.47 -0.14 31.23
N ALA A 586 -18.31 0.10 31.84
CA ALA A 586 -17.79 1.44 32.11
C ALA A 586 -16.40 1.55 31.46
N ALA A 587 -16.36 1.90 30.18
CA ALA A 587 -15.14 1.95 29.40
C ALA A 587 -14.34 3.23 29.68
N ASN A 588 -13.06 3.08 29.98
CA ASN A 588 -12.15 4.22 30.13
C ASN A 588 -11.71 4.80 28.76
N GLU A 589 -11.12 5.99 28.76
CA GLU A 589 -10.65 6.69 27.54
C GLU A 589 -9.72 5.78 26.69
N GLY A 590 -8.82 5.02 27.32
CA GLY A 590 -7.88 4.11 26.63
C GLY A 590 -8.56 2.92 25.95
N GLN A 591 -9.59 2.35 26.57
CA GLN A 591 -10.38 1.24 26.01
C GLN A 591 -11.20 1.68 24.80
N VAL A 592 -11.86 2.84 24.89
CA VAL A 592 -12.61 3.39 23.75
C VAL A 592 -11.64 3.82 22.64
N THR A 593 -10.48 4.41 22.97
CA THR A 593 -9.43 4.68 21.97
C THR A 593 -8.99 3.40 21.26
N THR A 594 -8.80 2.30 21.99
CA THR A 594 -8.43 1.00 21.42
C THR A 594 -9.51 0.46 20.49
N LEU A 595 -10.78 0.62 20.84
CA LEU A 595 -11.92 0.28 19.98
C LEU A 595 -11.84 1.06 18.66
N LEU A 596 -11.72 2.39 18.75
CA LEU A 596 -11.74 3.27 17.59
C LEU A 596 -10.52 3.08 16.68
N ASP A 597 -9.33 2.92 17.26
CA ASP A 597 -8.08 2.66 16.51
C ASP A 597 -8.14 1.30 15.81
N THR A 598 -8.69 0.29 16.48
CA THR A 598 -8.87 -1.05 15.87
C THR A 598 -9.89 -0.99 14.72
N MET A 599 -11.03 -0.31 14.91
CA MET A 599 -12.03 -0.12 13.85
C MET A 599 -11.50 0.71 12.68
N GLY A 600 -10.71 1.74 12.97
CA GLY A 600 -9.94 2.49 11.97
C GLY A 600 -8.99 1.61 11.19
N THR A 601 -8.27 0.72 11.87
CA THR A 601 -7.33 -0.21 11.23
C THR A 601 -8.04 -1.20 10.33
N VAL A 602 -9.16 -1.77 10.78
CA VAL A 602 -9.97 -2.66 9.94
C VAL A 602 -10.47 -1.91 8.71
N GLY A 603 -10.98 -0.68 8.88
CA GLY A 603 -11.42 0.16 7.77
C GLY A 603 -10.30 0.48 6.78
N ALA A 604 -9.08 0.74 7.25
CA ALA A 604 -7.90 0.95 6.41
C ALA A 604 -7.54 -0.31 5.60
N GLN A 605 -7.67 -1.50 6.21
CA GLN A 605 -7.36 -2.77 5.56
C GLN A 605 -8.44 -3.22 4.55
N THR A 606 -9.72 -3.01 4.85
CA THR A 606 -10.82 -3.41 3.95
C THR A 606 -11.12 -2.36 2.89
N GLY A 607 -10.82 -1.08 3.17
CA GLY A 607 -11.20 0.07 2.34
C GLY A 607 -12.65 0.50 2.54
N LEU A 608 -13.34 -0.02 3.56
CA LEU A 608 -14.74 0.27 3.85
C LEU A 608 -15.01 0.43 5.35
N PRO A 609 -15.99 1.27 5.71
CA PRO A 609 -16.37 1.45 7.11
C PRO A 609 -17.11 0.23 7.68
N ALA A 610 -16.91 0.00 8.99
CA ALA A 610 -17.53 -1.07 9.78
C ALA A 610 -18.99 -0.73 10.13
N ILE A 611 -19.87 -0.69 9.14
CA ILE A 611 -21.28 -0.25 9.29
C ILE A 611 -22.14 -1.28 10.04
N ASN A 612 -21.84 -2.57 9.91
CA ASN A 612 -22.66 -3.68 10.41
C ASN A 612 -22.00 -4.45 11.58
N VAL A 613 -20.96 -3.87 12.20
CA VAL A 613 -20.39 -4.42 13.43
C VAL A 613 -21.40 -4.34 14.57
N THR A 614 -21.45 -5.36 15.42
CA THR A 614 -22.25 -5.34 16.65
C THR A 614 -21.34 -5.03 17.84
N VAL A 615 -21.66 -4.00 18.62
CA VAL A 615 -20.99 -3.73 19.91
C VAL A 615 -21.91 -4.18 21.05
N THR A 616 -21.36 -4.78 22.10
CA THR A 616 -22.10 -5.20 23.29
C THR A 616 -21.23 -5.04 24.53
N ASP A 617 -21.84 -4.74 25.67
CA ASP A 617 -21.22 -4.78 27.01
C ASP A 617 -21.63 -6.03 27.82
N ASP A 618 -22.51 -6.86 27.25
CA ASP A 618 -23.01 -8.08 27.85
C ASP A 618 -22.44 -9.31 27.16
N GLY A 619 -21.59 -10.04 27.88
CA GLY A 619 -21.04 -11.33 27.46
C GLY A 619 -22.08 -12.45 27.33
N SER A 620 -23.37 -12.23 27.61
CA SER A 620 -24.42 -13.18 27.25
C SER A 620 -24.79 -13.15 25.77
N GLN A 621 -24.68 -11.99 25.12
CA GLN A 621 -25.15 -11.75 23.76
C GLN A 621 -24.30 -12.46 22.69
N ILE A 622 -23.11 -12.94 23.07
CA ILE A 622 -22.18 -13.68 22.20
C ILE A 622 -22.48 -15.18 22.13
N GLN A 623 -23.29 -15.72 23.04
CA GLN A 623 -23.55 -17.15 23.12
C GLN A 623 -24.31 -17.64 21.87
N ASN A 624 -23.84 -18.74 21.28
CA ASN A 624 -24.44 -19.38 20.10
C ASN A 624 -24.56 -18.45 18.87
N LYS A 625 -23.75 -17.39 18.81
CA LYS A 625 -23.67 -16.53 17.63
C LYS A 625 -22.60 -17.06 16.66
N ASP A 626 -22.95 -17.07 15.38
CA ASP A 626 -22.00 -17.37 14.31
C ASP A 626 -21.26 -16.09 13.90
N ALA A 627 -20.37 -15.61 14.79
CA ALA A 627 -19.61 -14.39 14.59
C ALA A 627 -18.22 -14.47 15.23
N ASP A 628 -17.27 -13.76 14.64
CA ASP A 628 -15.93 -13.56 15.21
C ASP A 628 -16.02 -12.52 16.34
N ILE A 629 -15.34 -12.78 17.46
CA ILE A 629 -15.51 -11.99 18.69
C ILE A 629 -14.22 -11.20 18.97
N MET A 630 -14.34 -9.88 19.04
CA MET A 630 -13.30 -9.01 19.54
C MET A 630 -13.61 -8.64 20.99
N VAL A 631 -12.64 -8.76 21.89
CA VAL A 631 -12.81 -8.38 23.29
C VAL A 631 -11.82 -7.27 23.62
N ILE A 632 -12.27 -6.19 24.25
CA ILE A 632 -11.40 -5.12 24.73
C ILE A 632 -11.54 -5.04 26.24
N GLY A 633 -10.42 -5.07 26.96
CA GLY A 633 -10.43 -5.03 28.43
C GLY A 633 -10.36 -6.41 29.06
N ASN A 634 -11.45 -6.86 29.71
CA ASN A 634 -11.45 -8.12 30.45
C ASN A 634 -12.17 -9.21 29.66
N ILE A 635 -11.58 -10.41 29.59
CA ILE A 635 -12.23 -11.58 28.98
C ILE A 635 -13.43 -12.01 29.84
N PRO A 636 -14.67 -12.01 29.30
CA PRO A 636 -15.85 -12.48 30.02
C PRO A 636 -15.70 -13.94 30.45
N ASP A 637 -16.21 -14.30 31.63
CA ASP A 637 -16.13 -15.67 32.15
C ASP A 637 -16.77 -16.70 31.20
N LYS A 638 -17.77 -16.28 30.43
CA LYS A 638 -18.44 -17.10 29.41
C LYS A 638 -17.53 -17.52 28.24
N LEU A 639 -16.40 -16.82 28.04
CA LEU A 639 -15.36 -17.18 27.06
C LEU A 639 -14.19 -17.92 27.71
N LYS A 640 -14.13 -17.99 29.05
CA LYS A 640 -13.09 -18.73 29.76
C LYS A 640 -13.47 -20.20 29.79
N ASP A 641 -12.95 -20.96 28.83
CA ASP A 641 -12.85 -22.41 28.99
C ASP A 641 -11.76 -22.67 30.04
N GLU A 642 -12.13 -23.19 31.22
CA GLU A 642 -11.36 -23.17 32.48
C GLU A 642 -9.90 -23.67 32.36
N LYS A 643 -9.56 -24.43 31.32
CA LYS A 643 -8.20 -24.97 31.10
C LYS A 643 -7.38 -24.25 30.02
N ARG A 644 -8.02 -23.62 29.03
CA ARG A 644 -7.32 -23.08 27.83
C ARG A 644 -7.02 -21.59 27.96
N VAL A 645 -7.94 -20.82 28.50
CA VAL A 645 -7.79 -19.36 28.65
C VAL A 645 -6.88 -19.01 29.83
N ASP A 646 -6.97 -19.76 30.93
CA ASP A 646 -6.11 -19.58 32.10
C ASP A 646 -4.63 -19.82 31.75
N LEU A 647 -4.31 -20.80 30.89
CA LEU A 647 -2.95 -21.02 30.40
C LEU A 647 -2.45 -19.87 29.52
N LEU A 648 -3.31 -19.24 28.72
CA LEU A 648 -2.94 -18.11 27.85
C LEU A 648 -2.74 -16.81 28.66
N VAL A 649 -3.60 -16.57 29.65
CA VAL A 649 -3.50 -15.42 30.57
C VAL A 649 -2.31 -15.58 31.51
N GLN A 650 -2.07 -16.77 32.06
CA GLN A 650 -0.88 -17.07 32.86
C GLN A 650 0.40 -17.04 32.01
N ALA A 651 0.37 -17.49 30.76
CA ALA A 651 1.53 -17.37 29.85
C ALA A 651 1.86 -15.90 29.52
N ALA A 652 0.84 -15.04 29.35
CA ALA A 652 1.04 -13.60 29.20
C ALA A 652 1.65 -12.96 30.48
N GLN A 653 1.28 -13.47 31.66
CA GLN A 653 1.80 -12.98 32.94
C GLN A 653 3.18 -13.56 33.35
N SER A 654 3.52 -14.78 32.91
CA SER A 654 4.64 -15.57 33.45
C SER A 654 5.93 -15.55 32.61
N TRP A 655 6.03 -14.77 31.54
CA TRP A 655 7.20 -14.89 30.65
C TRP A 655 8.36 -13.96 31.02
N VAL A 656 9.16 -14.42 31.98
CA VAL A 656 10.55 -14.01 32.15
C VAL A 656 11.44 -15.21 31.82
N ASN A 657 12.19 -15.06 30.73
CA ASN A 657 13.28 -15.91 30.22
C ASN A 657 12.88 -17.25 29.56
N THR A 658 12.69 -17.24 28.24
CA THR A 658 12.97 -18.42 27.39
C THR A 658 13.56 -17.96 26.06
N PRO A 659 14.59 -18.64 25.49
CA PRO A 659 15.17 -18.21 24.22
C PRO A 659 14.16 -18.35 23.09
N LEU A 660 13.91 -17.25 22.37
CA LEU A 660 13.16 -17.27 21.12
C LEU A 660 13.85 -18.22 20.12
N ARG A 661 13.09 -19.16 19.56
CA ARG A 661 13.35 -19.65 18.20
C ARG A 661 12.43 -18.89 17.27
N GLN A 662 12.89 -17.73 16.77
CA GLN A 662 12.31 -17.12 15.58
C GLN A 662 12.60 -18.05 14.41
N THR A 663 11.62 -18.85 13.98
CA THR A 663 11.64 -19.37 12.62
C THR A 663 11.20 -18.23 11.71
N GLU A 664 12.16 -17.70 10.93
CA GLU A 664 11.94 -16.61 9.96
C GLU A 664 10.87 -16.95 8.91
N PHE A 665 10.51 -18.23 8.78
CA PHE A 665 9.48 -18.72 7.88
C PHE A 665 8.42 -19.48 8.67
N PRO A 666 7.14 -19.09 8.60
CA PRO A 666 6.07 -19.95 9.07
C PRO A 666 6.08 -21.20 8.19
N SER A 667 6.53 -22.33 8.74
CA SER A 667 6.12 -23.60 8.18
C SER A 667 4.60 -23.64 8.23
N ILE A 668 3.98 -24.06 7.11
CA ILE A 668 2.53 -24.22 7.00
C ILE A 668 2.00 -25.17 8.10
N MET A 669 2.90 -25.96 8.69
CA MET A 669 2.66 -26.83 9.82
C MET A 669 3.63 -26.49 10.97
N PRO A 670 3.15 -25.95 12.11
CA PRO A 670 3.98 -25.68 13.27
C PRO A 670 4.39 -26.98 13.97
N ASP A 671 5.66 -27.11 14.38
CA ASP A 671 6.15 -28.30 15.09
C ASP A 671 5.44 -28.45 16.45
N SER A 672 5.24 -29.69 16.88
CA SER A 672 4.64 -30.05 18.17
C SER A 672 5.43 -29.56 19.38
N GLY A 673 6.77 -29.45 19.25
CA GLY A 673 7.66 -28.94 20.30
C GLY A 673 7.49 -27.45 20.60
N ASP A 674 7.13 -26.64 19.59
CA ASP A 674 6.91 -25.19 19.75
C ASP A 674 5.59 -24.86 20.46
N ARG A 675 4.72 -25.86 20.69
CA ARG A 675 3.39 -25.71 21.31
C ARG A 675 3.39 -25.92 22.82
N GLN A 676 4.49 -26.44 23.39
CA GLN A 676 4.61 -26.69 24.82
C GLN A 676 5.13 -25.43 25.53
N ALA A 677 4.33 -24.91 26.45
CA ALA A 677 4.76 -23.82 27.33
C ALA A 677 5.82 -24.35 28.31
N ASN A 678 7.11 -24.07 28.05
CA ASN A 678 8.17 -24.32 29.03
C ASN A 678 8.09 -23.24 30.13
N ILE A 679 7.39 -23.52 31.23
CA ILE A 679 7.26 -22.58 32.36
C ILE A 679 8.01 -23.12 33.58
N ARG A 680 9.02 -22.37 34.06
CA ARG A 680 9.43 -22.32 35.47
C ARG A 680 10.12 -20.98 35.80
N THR A 681 9.43 -19.85 35.72
CA THR A 681 9.84 -18.63 36.45
C THR A 681 8.75 -17.57 36.46
N THR A 682 8.10 -17.36 37.61
CA THR A 682 7.28 -16.18 37.91
C THR A 682 8.20 -15.04 38.31
N VAL A 683 8.33 -14.03 37.44
CA VAL A 683 8.92 -12.74 37.82
C VAL A 683 7.87 -11.69 37.50
N SER A 684 7.35 -11.04 38.54
CA SER A 684 6.45 -9.90 38.43
C SER A 684 7.24 -8.70 37.89
N SER A 685 7.09 -8.40 36.61
CA SER A 685 7.51 -7.10 36.08
C SER A 685 6.42 -6.07 36.39
N THR A 686 6.80 -4.96 37.04
CA THR A 686 5.93 -3.88 37.51
C THR A 686 5.66 -2.78 36.48
N GLY A 687 6.12 -2.94 35.24
CA GLY A 687 5.93 -1.95 34.17
C GLY A 687 4.61 -2.14 33.39
N PRO A 688 4.05 -1.06 32.79
CA PRO A 688 2.85 -1.14 31.95
C PRO A 688 2.96 -2.21 30.87
N MET A 689 1.90 -3.00 30.72
CA MET A 689 1.86 -4.13 29.80
C MET A 689 0.52 -4.22 29.07
N ALA A 690 0.60 -4.55 27.78
CA ALA A 690 -0.55 -4.97 26.99
C ALA A 690 -0.32 -6.36 26.40
N ALA A 691 -1.41 -7.04 26.06
CA ALA A 691 -1.37 -8.33 25.39
C ALA A 691 -2.50 -8.43 24.37
N ILE A 692 -2.19 -9.04 23.23
CA ILE A 692 -3.17 -9.51 22.25
C ILE A 692 -3.22 -11.02 22.37
N VAL A 693 -4.40 -11.59 22.56
CA VAL A 693 -4.59 -13.03 22.73
C VAL A 693 -5.62 -13.53 21.73
N GLY A 694 -5.25 -14.50 20.91
CA GLY A 694 -6.12 -15.15 19.94
C GLY A 694 -6.41 -16.61 20.33
N PHE A 695 -7.68 -17.00 20.30
CA PHE A 695 -8.11 -18.39 20.55
C PHE A 695 -9.40 -18.74 19.79
N GLN A 696 -9.81 -20.00 19.83
CA GLN A 696 -11.03 -20.48 19.16
C GLN A 696 -12.29 -20.05 19.91
N SER A 697 -13.35 -19.66 19.20
CA SER A 697 -14.64 -19.41 19.84
C SER A 697 -15.22 -20.71 20.43
N PRO A 698 -15.70 -20.70 21.69
CA PRO A 698 -16.34 -21.87 22.29
C PRO A 698 -17.72 -22.17 21.69
N TYR A 699 -18.29 -21.26 20.88
CA TYR A 699 -19.62 -21.39 20.31
C TYR A 699 -19.62 -21.84 18.84
N ASN A 700 -18.50 -21.68 18.13
CA ASN A 700 -18.39 -22.07 16.73
C ASN A 700 -16.94 -22.39 16.35
N ASP A 701 -16.74 -23.57 15.76
CA ASP A 701 -15.41 -24.09 15.41
C ASP A 701 -14.69 -23.28 14.31
N GLN A 702 -15.42 -22.53 13.49
CA GLN A 702 -14.91 -21.70 12.41
C GLN A 702 -14.72 -20.23 12.80
N ARG A 703 -14.92 -19.86 14.08
CA ARG A 703 -14.82 -18.48 14.55
C ARG A 703 -13.69 -18.30 15.55
N SER A 704 -13.10 -17.11 15.53
CA SER A 704 -12.01 -16.74 16.44
C SER A 704 -12.45 -15.72 17.48
N VAL A 705 -11.78 -15.77 18.62
CA VAL A 705 -11.80 -14.69 19.62
C VAL A 705 -10.44 -14.02 19.59
N ILE A 706 -10.42 -12.68 19.47
CA ILE A 706 -9.22 -11.86 19.63
C ILE A 706 -9.46 -10.87 20.77
N ALA A 707 -8.67 -11.00 21.83
CA ALA A 707 -8.75 -10.16 23.01
C ALA A 707 -7.59 -9.17 23.06
N LEU A 708 -7.93 -7.89 23.16
CA LEU A 708 -7.05 -6.73 23.31
C LEU A 708 -7.05 -6.32 24.79
N LEU A 709 -5.98 -6.69 25.49
CA LEU A 709 -5.86 -6.59 26.94
C LEU A 709 -4.77 -5.58 27.30
N ALA A 710 -4.99 -4.82 28.37
CA ALA A 710 -3.95 -4.00 28.99
C ALA A 710 -4.19 -3.88 30.50
N ASP A 711 -3.10 -3.72 31.25
CA ASP A 711 -3.12 -3.60 32.71
C ASP A 711 -3.39 -2.18 33.22
N SER A 712 -3.21 -1.17 32.36
CA SER A 712 -3.19 0.25 32.72
C SER A 712 -3.52 1.12 31.50
N PRO A 713 -3.89 2.41 31.71
CA PRO A 713 -4.06 3.37 30.61
C PRO A 713 -2.83 3.46 29.71
N ARG A 714 -1.63 3.46 30.31
CA ARG A 714 -0.36 3.44 29.59
C ARG A 714 -0.16 2.16 28.77
N GLY A 715 -0.65 1.02 29.26
CA GLY A 715 -0.69 -0.23 28.50
C GLY A 715 -1.52 -0.12 27.22
N TYR A 716 -2.69 0.53 27.26
CA TYR A 716 -3.50 0.78 26.05
C TYR A 716 -2.80 1.70 25.05
N GLU A 717 -2.08 2.73 25.52
CA GLU A 717 -1.27 3.56 24.63
C GLU A 717 -0.18 2.75 23.91
N LEU A 718 0.50 1.84 24.63
CA LEU A 718 1.49 0.93 24.04
C LEU A 718 0.86 0.00 23.01
N LEU A 719 -0.33 -0.54 23.29
CA LEU A 719 -1.10 -1.38 22.38
C LEU A 719 -1.45 -0.64 21.08
N ASN A 720 -2.06 0.54 21.20
CA ASN A 720 -2.52 1.34 20.06
C ASN A 720 -1.34 1.81 19.19
N THR A 721 -0.23 2.19 19.83
CA THR A 721 1.00 2.54 19.13
C THR A 721 1.60 1.33 18.41
N ALA A 722 1.61 0.15 19.05
CA ALA A 722 2.14 -1.07 18.46
C ALA A 722 1.33 -1.57 17.26
N MET A 723 0.01 -1.37 17.27
CA MET A 723 -0.87 -1.69 16.14
C MET A 723 -0.67 -0.75 14.94
N ASN A 724 -0.28 0.50 15.17
CA ASN A 724 0.00 1.45 14.09
C ASN A 724 1.42 1.34 13.51
N ASP A 725 2.38 0.84 14.29
CA ASP A 725 3.79 0.69 13.89
C ASP A 725 4.02 -0.60 13.07
N SER A 726 4.47 -0.47 11.83
CA SER A 726 4.69 -1.60 10.93
C SER A 726 5.78 -2.56 11.41
N GLY A 727 6.82 -2.06 12.07
CA GLY A 727 7.89 -2.89 12.63
C GLY A 727 7.41 -3.69 13.83
N LYS A 728 6.62 -3.08 14.71
CA LYS A 728 6.01 -3.76 15.87
C LYS A 728 4.95 -4.78 15.44
N ARG A 729 4.14 -4.46 14.43
CA ARG A 729 3.18 -5.41 13.84
C ARG A 729 3.86 -6.63 13.21
N ALA A 730 5.01 -6.44 12.56
CA ALA A 730 5.77 -7.56 12.00
C ALA A 730 6.25 -8.56 13.07
N ALA A 731 6.41 -8.11 14.32
CA ALA A 731 6.75 -8.96 15.47
C ALA A 731 5.54 -9.66 16.10
N MET A 732 4.29 -9.36 15.68
CA MET A 732 3.07 -10.01 16.16
C MET A 732 2.81 -11.32 15.40
N PHE A 733 2.81 -12.45 16.12
CA PHE A 733 2.55 -13.78 15.53
C PHE A 733 2.03 -14.78 16.58
N GLY A 734 1.54 -15.94 16.12
CA GLY A 734 1.15 -17.02 17.04
C GLY A 734 -0.19 -16.73 17.72
N SER A 735 -0.33 -17.14 18.98
CA SER A 735 -1.58 -17.01 19.75
C SER A 735 -1.56 -15.90 20.78
N VAL A 736 -0.38 -15.45 21.23
CA VAL A 736 -0.23 -14.40 22.24
C VAL A 736 0.87 -13.43 21.82
N SER A 737 0.60 -12.13 21.80
CA SER A 737 1.59 -11.07 21.62
C SER A 737 1.59 -10.13 22.82
N VAL A 738 2.67 -10.10 23.57
CA VAL A 738 2.87 -9.22 24.72
C VAL A 738 3.63 -7.96 24.30
N ILE A 739 3.10 -6.81 24.69
CA ILE A 739 3.59 -5.48 24.30
C ILE A 739 4.03 -4.75 25.57
N ARG A 740 5.30 -4.33 25.59
CA ARG A 740 5.93 -3.56 26.67
C ARG A 740 6.69 -2.39 26.07
N GLU A 741 7.21 -1.51 26.92
CA GLU A 741 8.09 -0.42 26.48
C GLU A 741 9.36 -0.94 25.79
N SER A 742 9.84 -2.13 26.15
CA SER A 742 11.00 -2.78 25.54
C SER A 742 10.76 -3.32 24.13
N GLY A 743 9.49 -3.45 23.69
CA GLY A 743 9.13 -4.02 22.38
C GLY A 743 7.95 -4.99 22.44
N VAL A 744 7.75 -5.68 21.31
CA VAL A 744 6.69 -6.69 21.12
C VAL A 744 7.29 -8.08 21.07
N ASN A 745 6.77 -8.98 21.89
CA ASN A 745 7.18 -10.39 21.93
C ASN A 745 5.97 -11.30 21.72
N SER A 746 6.12 -12.30 20.87
CA SER A 746 5.02 -13.17 20.45
C SER A 746 5.30 -14.63 20.73
N LEU A 747 4.27 -15.37 21.09
CA LEU A 747 4.31 -16.76 21.49
C LEU A 747 3.21 -17.56 20.79
N ARG A 748 3.48 -18.82 20.51
CA ARG A 748 2.48 -19.80 20.05
C ARG A 748 2.20 -20.77 21.20
N VAL A 749 1.03 -20.64 21.80
CA VAL A 749 0.57 -21.43 22.95
C VAL A 749 -0.84 -21.96 22.64
N GLY A 750 -1.07 -23.24 22.94
CA GLY A 750 -2.38 -23.89 22.78
C GLY A 750 -2.57 -24.66 21.47
N ASP A 751 -3.77 -25.21 21.32
CA ASP A 751 -4.15 -25.99 20.14
C ASP A 751 -4.42 -25.09 18.93
N VAL A 752 -4.08 -25.60 17.73
CA VAL A 752 -4.37 -24.97 16.45
C VAL A 752 -5.71 -25.51 15.93
N TYR A 753 -6.57 -24.62 15.46
CA TYR A 753 -7.81 -24.93 14.74
C TYR A 753 -7.73 -24.39 13.31
N TYR A 754 -8.67 -24.80 12.46
CA TYR A 754 -8.64 -24.48 11.04
C TYR A 754 -9.90 -23.76 10.63
N VAL A 755 -9.73 -22.61 9.97
CA VAL A 755 -10.81 -21.77 9.45
C VAL A 755 -10.78 -21.84 7.92
N GLY A 756 -11.96 -21.98 7.31
CA GLY A 756 -12.14 -22.03 5.87
C GLY A 756 -12.48 -23.43 5.34
N HIS A 757 -12.45 -23.58 4.02
CA HIS A 757 -12.87 -24.78 3.32
C HIS A 757 -11.75 -25.33 2.44
N LEU A 758 -11.38 -26.59 2.67
CA LEU A 758 -10.58 -27.40 1.75
C LEU A 758 -11.40 -28.59 1.26
N PRO A 759 -11.31 -28.95 -0.04
CA PRO A 759 -11.83 -30.20 -0.53
C PRO A 759 -11.26 -31.39 0.25
N TRP A 760 -12.07 -32.45 0.43
CA TRP A 760 -11.71 -33.59 1.28
C TRP A 760 -10.38 -34.26 0.87
N PHE A 761 -10.08 -34.29 -0.43
CA PHE A 761 -8.85 -34.89 -0.95
C PHE A 761 -7.62 -34.04 -0.57
N GLU A 762 -7.70 -32.71 -0.69
CA GLU A 762 -6.63 -31.81 -0.23
C GLU A 762 -6.46 -31.88 1.29
N ARG A 763 -7.56 -31.97 2.05
CA ARG A 763 -7.49 -32.13 3.51
C ARG A 763 -6.81 -33.44 3.93
N LEU A 764 -7.09 -34.53 3.23
CA LEU A 764 -6.43 -35.82 3.47
C LEU A 764 -4.93 -35.73 3.16
N TRP A 765 -4.58 -35.12 2.01
CA TRP A 765 -3.17 -34.88 1.65
C TRP A 765 -2.46 -33.99 2.66
N TYR A 766 -3.10 -32.90 3.09
CA TYR A 766 -2.60 -32.00 4.12
C TYR A 766 -2.37 -32.75 5.44
N ALA A 767 -3.30 -33.61 5.88
CA ALA A 767 -3.09 -34.43 7.07
C ALA A 767 -1.94 -35.44 6.90
N LEU A 768 -1.80 -36.02 5.71
CA LEU A 768 -0.79 -37.03 5.39
C LEU A 768 0.62 -36.46 5.17
N SER A 769 0.75 -35.21 4.72
CA SER A 769 2.07 -34.60 4.43
C SER A 769 2.94 -34.46 5.68
N ASN A 770 2.33 -34.36 6.86
CA ASN A 770 3.03 -34.36 8.15
C ASN A 770 3.55 -35.73 8.59
N HIS A 771 3.11 -36.80 7.93
CA HIS A 771 3.43 -38.16 8.31
C HIS A 771 4.02 -38.92 7.11
N PRO A 772 5.25 -38.57 6.66
CA PRO A 772 5.89 -39.22 5.51
C PRO A 772 6.02 -40.74 5.69
N VAL A 773 6.22 -41.20 6.92
CA VAL A 773 6.24 -42.62 7.27
C VAL A 773 4.87 -43.27 7.07
N LEU A 774 3.79 -42.61 7.48
CA LEU A 774 2.43 -43.13 7.28
C LEU A 774 2.05 -43.15 5.80
N LEU A 775 2.48 -42.14 5.04
CA LEU A 775 2.40 -42.14 3.57
C LEU A 775 3.16 -43.31 2.95
N ALA A 776 4.39 -43.57 3.40
CA ALA A 776 5.18 -44.70 2.93
C ALA A 776 4.53 -46.05 3.27
N VAL A 777 3.94 -46.19 4.46
CA VAL A 777 3.20 -47.40 4.88
C VAL A 777 1.94 -47.59 4.04
N LEU A 778 1.15 -46.53 3.82
CA LEU A 778 -0.04 -46.58 2.96
C LEU A 778 0.32 -46.90 1.50
N ALA A 779 1.43 -46.35 1.00
CA ALA A 779 1.95 -46.67 -0.32
C ALA A 779 2.43 -48.14 -0.42
N ALA A 780 3.13 -48.64 0.59
CA ALA A 780 3.54 -50.04 0.64
C ALA A 780 2.33 -50.98 0.68
N LEU A 781 1.33 -50.66 1.51
CA LEU A 781 0.07 -51.41 1.59
C LEU A 781 -0.67 -51.40 0.25
N SER A 782 -0.77 -50.25 -0.41
CA SER A 782 -1.47 -50.15 -1.70
C SER A 782 -0.77 -50.95 -2.80
N VAL A 783 0.57 -50.97 -2.83
CA VAL A 783 1.36 -51.82 -3.73
C VAL A 783 1.12 -53.32 -3.46
N VAL A 784 1.11 -53.74 -2.19
CA VAL A 784 0.83 -55.14 -1.82
C VAL A 784 -0.60 -55.54 -2.21
N LEU A 785 -1.58 -54.65 -2.00
CA LEU A 785 -2.97 -54.89 -2.37
C LEU A 785 -3.15 -54.99 -3.88
N LEU A 786 -2.52 -54.09 -4.64
CA LEU A 786 -2.49 -54.13 -6.11
C LEU A 786 -1.87 -55.43 -6.61
N ALA A 787 -0.70 -55.82 -6.07
CA ALA A 787 -0.03 -57.06 -6.42
C ALA A 787 -0.91 -58.29 -6.12
N TRP A 788 -1.61 -58.30 -4.99
CA TRP A 788 -2.53 -59.38 -4.62
C TRP A 788 -3.75 -59.46 -5.56
N VAL A 789 -4.34 -58.32 -5.92
CA VAL A 789 -5.45 -58.26 -6.88
C VAL A 789 -5.00 -58.75 -8.25
N LEU A 790 -3.85 -58.27 -8.75
CA LEU A 790 -3.28 -58.68 -10.04
C LEU A 790 -2.98 -60.17 -10.06
N TRP A 791 -2.39 -60.70 -8.98
CA TRP A 791 -2.13 -62.12 -8.81
C TRP A 791 -3.42 -62.95 -8.85
N ARG A 792 -4.47 -62.52 -8.14
CA ARG A 792 -5.77 -63.21 -8.13
C ARG A 792 -6.44 -63.18 -9.51
N LEU A 793 -6.36 -62.05 -10.22
CA LEU A 793 -6.93 -61.87 -11.55
C LEU A 793 -6.21 -62.74 -12.59
N LEU A 794 -4.87 -62.78 -12.55
CA LEU A 794 -4.06 -63.68 -13.38
C LEU A 794 -4.34 -65.15 -13.07
N ARG A 795 -4.55 -65.52 -11.79
CA ARG A 795 -4.89 -66.90 -11.39
C ARG A 795 -6.29 -67.32 -11.86
N ILE A 796 -7.26 -66.40 -11.89
CA ILE A 796 -8.59 -66.66 -12.47
C ILE A 796 -8.49 -66.86 -13.98
N ILE A 797 -7.70 -66.04 -14.67
CA ILE A 797 -7.47 -66.16 -16.11
C ILE A 797 -6.74 -67.47 -16.44
N SER A 798 -5.74 -67.87 -15.66
CA SER A 798 -5.02 -69.13 -15.87
C SER A 798 -5.91 -70.34 -15.64
N ARG A 799 -6.76 -70.33 -14.59
CA ARG A 799 -7.75 -71.40 -14.36
C ARG A 799 -8.76 -71.52 -15.50
N ARG A 800 -9.19 -70.40 -16.09
CA ARG A 800 -10.04 -70.42 -17.30
C ARG A 800 -9.34 -70.98 -18.54
N ARG A 801 -8.00 -70.91 -18.61
CA ARG A 801 -7.23 -71.51 -19.72
C ARG A 801 -6.91 -73.00 -19.52
N LEU A 802 -6.91 -73.49 -18.28
CA LEU A 802 -6.50 -74.85 -17.91
C LEU A 802 -7.67 -75.82 -17.68
N ASN A 803 -8.94 -75.36 -17.77
CA ASN A 803 -10.12 -76.22 -17.86
C ASN A 803 -10.76 -76.03 -19.25
N PRO A 804 -10.47 -76.92 -20.23
CA PRO A 804 -11.13 -76.93 -21.52
C PRO A 804 -12.53 -77.56 -21.51
N ASP A 805 -12.98 -78.12 -20.38
CA ASP A 805 -14.25 -78.85 -20.31
C ASP A 805 -15.26 -78.07 -19.46
N HIS A 806 -16.02 -77.20 -20.12
CA HIS A 806 -17.46 -76.94 -19.96
C HIS A 806 -17.84 -75.69 -20.77
N GLU A 807 -18.10 -75.90 -22.06
CA GLU A 807 -19.18 -75.18 -22.76
C GLU A 807 -20.54 -75.62 -22.20
#